data_AF-A0A2M7W9X6-F1
#
_entry.id   AF-A0A2M7W9X6-F1
#
_cell.length_a   1.000
_cell.length_b   1.000
_cell.length_c   1.000
_cell.angle_alpha   90.00
_cell.angle_beta   90.00
_cell.angle_gamma   90.00
#
_symmetry.space_group_name_H-M   'P 1'
#
loop_
_entity.id
_entity.type
_entity.pdbx_description
1 polymer ?
#
loop_
_entity_poly.entity_id
_entity_poly.type
_entity_poly.pdbx_seq_one_letter_code
_entity_poly.pdbx_strand_id
1 'polypeptide(L)'
;MTKVWVGGDAAGASNWSNANNWSPVGIPLGSEGVMIPVAATNQPTLSASVACAALYIESGATLSLGSFNLSDSGALSLAGATVTGTGAVILTGSGDIKATALPNLDLQTNGTYNLASSLNITGTLTSGSSFVPTLSSAALTLAATSVDVSGLTLNNTALTLGNGALTTFDYVTFAGFAPTATQLTLNRTSAASVFNGLTFANFPTTGSYILANDGDGAGTPCLVTIAGGAMPQNGASKVTTSGGFQVVWGLGTEDSDSDTYSDAHELAAGSDPLLLTSFPTGTAVTAPIAAPTTWNLAGGPYLVTGAISISGAGSLSVDPGVVVKFGAGASLVAASGATLNLNGTATAPVVLTSVNDTTINATTAGSGTPVAGDWSGVTLAGLGSLSNAEIRYAANGLTITNASPSVTSIKVSDSSGYGIQVASTGTPTAPTLSQIDISNAGAQGLWLNAQSGGTLVGTTVTGVTITNAGAQGIAIDTTGTALGSINSVSITNFTVTGSGAEGVKIASAGGADTITPSLSNGSIVMAGGSTVPALLVTGTAPHPTVTSVVCTGGSAGLQVDTAAVGIYLHNLLRQASLTGVLLNTTGAPTLSTNTIVLNGSIGTGTSGGGIKIAASGPGTSIKHNLIRNNMADLGGGIYVANGGTWTGVGVGGHDLSIDDNLIVENGATGYGGGVFLAAGNPQLSHNTISSNLSGIAAGGGGLYIGGGVVAHMLEDIVALNTDSQVGTQVGDDILIETLFGVGTASLLNGSLESDGSLAASGGLSGNPLFTANWYLGNTATGQGSNSPAVNAGQAMSAINYPYFAELVHFTTRIDGVDDTSLPDVTDFGYHHQAAAPTVGAATSTVVALDPAPAPSGSTTIVISPRDNIGNLLGAGLQVVASVTGSASLTPPLGTNFGVGATSMQAADLGDGTYAITLLTSATTGSSDTVSVSVNGVALSATATVSW
;
A
#
# COMPACT_ATOMS: atom_id res chain seq x y z
N MET A 1 -8.21 -21.87 -30.51
CA MET A 1 -7.45 -21.50 -31.72
C MET A 1 -8.43 -21.05 -32.78
N THR A 2 -8.25 -19.86 -33.35
CA THR A 2 -9.17 -19.25 -34.35
C THR A 2 -8.58 -19.23 -35.76
N LYS A 3 -7.25 -19.39 -35.88
CA LYS A 3 -6.53 -19.52 -37.16
C LYS A 3 -5.63 -20.76 -37.13
N VAL A 4 -5.71 -21.59 -38.17
CA VAL A 4 -4.88 -22.79 -38.34
C VAL A 4 -4.07 -22.66 -39.62
N TRP A 5 -2.76 -22.87 -39.52
CA TRP A 5 -1.86 -22.90 -40.67
C TRP A 5 -2.10 -24.16 -41.51
N VAL A 6 -2.29 -23.99 -42.82
CA VAL A 6 -2.52 -25.10 -43.76
C VAL A 6 -1.35 -25.36 -44.71
N GLY A 7 -0.27 -24.57 -44.65
CA GLY A 7 0.95 -24.77 -45.45
C GLY A 7 0.81 -24.53 -46.95
N GLY A 8 -0.02 -23.56 -47.30
CA GLY A 8 -0.75 -23.42 -48.58
C GLY A 8 0.04 -23.16 -49.88
N ASP A 9 -0.74 -22.75 -50.88
CA ASP A 9 -0.56 -22.60 -52.35
C ASP A 9 0.87 -22.52 -52.97
N ALA A 10 1.00 -22.95 -54.23
CA ALA A 10 2.27 -23.05 -54.99
C ALA A 10 3.04 -21.72 -55.09
N ALA A 11 2.36 -20.58 -54.95
CA ALA A 11 2.96 -19.26 -54.85
C ALA A 11 3.11 -18.82 -53.37
N GLY A 12 4.33 -18.91 -52.83
CA GLY A 12 4.62 -18.44 -51.46
C GLY A 12 4.13 -19.40 -50.36
N ALA A 13 4.40 -20.69 -50.53
CA ALA A 13 3.85 -21.76 -49.72
C ALA A 13 4.19 -21.70 -48.21
N SER A 14 5.29 -21.04 -47.85
CA SER A 14 5.70 -20.80 -46.46
C SER A 14 5.40 -19.39 -45.95
N ASN A 15 4.90 -18.47 -46.77
CA ASN A 15 4.76 -17.08 -46.35
C ASN A 15 3.61 -16.88 -45.36
N TRP A 16 3.91 -16.51 -44.11
CA TRP A 16 2.93 -16.21 -43.05
C TRP A 16 1.88 -15.18 -43.50
N SER A 17 2.30 -14.16 -44.24
CA SER A 17 1.44 -13.06 -44.68
C SER A 17 0.58 -13.40 -45.91
N ASN A 18 0.60 -14.63 -46.41
CA ASN A 18 -0.34 -15.07 -47.45
C ASN A 18 -1.64 -15.58 -46.81
N ALA A 19 -2.74 -14.85 -47.03
CA ALA A 19 -4.06 -15.17 -46.48
C ALA A 19 -4.56 -16.59 -46.84
N ASN A 20 -4.16 -17.12 -48.00
CA ASN A 20 -4.55 -18.46 -48.47
C ASN A 20 -3.84 -19.60 -47.72
N ASN A 21 -2.82 -19.29 -46.91
CA ASN A 21 -2.10 -20.28 -46.10
C ASN A 21 -2.76 -20.51 -44.72
N TRP A 22 -3.90 -19.87 -44.46
CA TRP A 22 -4.63 -19.94 -43.19
C TRP A 22 -6.06 -20.46 -43.37
N SER A 23 -6.57 -21.14 -42.35
CA SER A 23 -7.96 -21.59 -42.25
C SER A 23 -8.58 -21.12 -40.92
N PRO A 24 -9.73 -20.39 -40.95
CA PRO A 24 -10.37 -19.80 -42.13
C PRO A 24 -9.46 -18.79 -42.86
N VAL A 25 -9.65 -18.63 -44.18
CA VAL A 25 -8.83 -17.76 -45.05
C VAL A 25 -8.70 -16.35 -44.46
N GLY A 26 -7.47 -15.83 -44.41
CA GLY A 26 -7.14 -14.52 -43.86
C GLY A 26 -5.95 -14.57 -42.91
N ILE A 27 -5.10 -13.55 -42.96
CA ILE A 27 -3.91 -13.43 -42.10
C ILE A 27 -4.35 -13.27 -40.63
N PRO A 28 -3.71 -13.96 -39.67
CA PRO A 28 -4.01 -13.81 -38.25
C PRO A 28 -3.87 -12.37 -37.76
N LEU A 29 -4.84 -11.92 -36.98
CA LEU A 29 -4.81 -10.65 -36.25
C LEU A 29 -4.26 -10.85 -34.84
N GLY A 30 -3.84 -9.76 -34.19
CA GLY A 30 -3.35 -9.77 -32.80
C GLY A 30 -4.35 -10.28 -31.76
N SER A 31 -5.65 -10.30 -32.08
CA SER A 31 -6.72 -10.84 -31.24
C SER A 31 -7.02 -12.33 -31.50
N GLU A 32 -6.33 -12.97 -32.45
CA GLU A 32 -6.61 -14.34 -32.88
C GLU A 32 -5.58 -15.34 -32.37
N GLY A 33 -6.04 -16.51 -31.93
CA GLY A 33 -5.18 -17.62 -31.55
C GLY A 33 -4.73 -18.41 -32.76
N VAL A 34 -3.43 -18.66 -32.88
CA VAL A 34 -2.76 -19.27 -34.03
C VAL A 34 -2.31 -20.69 -33.70
N MET A 35 -2.62 -21.64 -34.59
CA MET A 35 -2.19 -23.03 -34.52
C MET A 35 -1.35 -23.39 -35.75
N ILE A 36 -0.15 -23.93 -35.53
CA ILE A 36 0.72 -24.46 -36.58
C ILE A 36 0.84 -25.98 -36.42
N PRO A 37 0.23 -26.77 -37.32
CA PRO A 37 0.30 -28.22 -37.25
C PRO A 37 1.58 -28.77 -37.90
N VAL A 38 2.10 -29.88 -37.36
CA VAL A 38 3.26 -30.58 -37.92
C VAL A 38 2.95 -31.22 -39.27
N ALA A 39 1.69 -31.57 -39.49
CA ALA A 39 1.23 -32.18 -40.74
C ALA A 39 1.19 -31.22 -41.93
N ALA A 40 1.37 -29.91 -41.73
CA ALA A 40 1.41 -28.94 -42.83
C ALA A 40 2.65 -29.18 -43.71
N THR A 41 2.43 -29.37 -45.02
CA THR A 41 3.46 -29.68 -46.02
C THR A 41 4.57 -28.63 -46.05
N ASN A 42 4.21 -27.36 -45.91
CA ASN A 42 5.14 -26.23 -45.85
C ASN A 42 4.97 -25.53 -44.51
N GLN A 43 6.05 -25.40 -43.75
CA GLN A 43 6.04 -24.74 -42.45
C GLN A 43 6.20 -23.21 -42.62
N PRO A 44 5.61 -22.39 -41.72
CA PRO A 44 5.54 -20.94 -41.88
C PRO A 44 6.89 -20.23 -41.72
N THR A 45 7.05 -19.15 -42.48
CA THR A 45 8.14 -18.18 -42.43
C THR A 45 7.56 -16.76 -42.44
N LEU A 46 8.01 -15.91 -41.52
CA LEU A 46 7.59 -14.51 -41.46
C LEU A 46 8.20 -13.70 -42.61
N SER A 47 7.39 -12.86 -43.26
CA SER A 47 7.84 -11.83 -44.21
C SER A 47 7.67 -10.39 -43.69
N ALA A 48 7.10 -10.25 -42.50
CA ALA A 48 6.89 -9.02 -41.75
C ALA A 48 6.72 -9.38 -40.26
N SER A 49 6.88 -8.41 -39.35
CA SER A 49 6.52 -8.63 -37.94
C SER A 49 5.00 -8.79 -37.80
N VAL A 50 4.57 -9.73 -36.96
CA VAL A 50 3.16 -10.12 -36.81
C VAL A 50 2.77 -10.22 -35.34
N ALA A 51 1.47 -10.26 -35.06
CA ALA A 51 0.94 -10.44 -33.72
C ALA A 51 -0.17 -11.50 -33.67
N CYS A 52 -0.30 -12.18 -32.54
CA CYS A 52 -1.40 -13.09 -32.24
C CYS A 52 -1.79 -13.04 -30.74
N ALA A 53 -2.95 -13.61 -30.42
CA ALA A 53 -3.45 -13.68 -29.04
C ALA A 53 -2.95 -14.92 -28.28
N ALA A 54 -2.57 -15.97 -28.98
CA ALA A 54 -1.93 -17.15 -28.42
C ALA A 54 -1.25 -17.93 -29.55
N LEU A 55 0.01 -18.30 -29.40
CA LEU A 55 0.72 -19.12 -30.37
C LEU A 55 0.83 -20.58 -29.91
N TYR A 56 0.25 -21.49 -30.68
CA TYR A 56 0.42 -22.93 -30.50
C TYR A 56 1.09 -23.57 -31.71
N ILE A 57 2.18 -24.28 -31.46
CA ILE A 57 2.92 -25.03 -32.48
C ILE A 57 3.03 -26.48 -32.03
N GLU A 58 2.58 -27.40 -32.88
CA GLU A 58 2.64 -28.83 -32.61
C GLU A 58 4.08 -29.34 -32.50
N SER A 59 4.26 -30.43 -31.75
CA SER A 59 5.55 -31.10 -31.63
C SER A 59 6.13 -31.47 -32.99
N GLY A 60 7.40 -31.11 -33.25
CA GLY A 60 8.07 -31.36 -34.52
C GLY A 60 7.75 -30.38 -35.66
N ALA A 61 6.80 -29.46 -35.48
CA ALA A 61 6.58 -28.36 -36.43
C ALA A 61 7.66 -27.27 -36.28
N THR A 62 7.77 -26.40 -37.30
CA THR A 62 8.79 -25.34 -37.34
C THR A 62 8.17 -23.99 -37.64
N LEU A 63 8.66 -22.91 -37.02
CA LEU A 63 8.36 -21.53 -37.41
C LEU A 63 9.66 -20.77 -37.64
N SER A 64 9.83 -20.22 -38.84
CA SER A 64 10.95 -19.33 -39.14
C SER A 64 10.54 -17.87 -38.97
N LEU A 65 11.15 -17.17 -38.00
CA LEU A 65 10.96 -15.74 -37.78
C LEU A 65 11.70 -14.87 -38.82
N GLY A 66 12.68 -15.44 -39.54
CA GLY A 66 13.59 -14.64 -40.36
C GLY A 66 14.25 -13.55 -39.52
N SER A 67 14.16 -12.29 -39.94
CA SER A 67 14.59 -11.11 -39.18
C SER A 67 13.42 -10.33 -38.54
N PHE A 68 12.24 -10.92 -38.48
CA PHE A 68 11.01 -10.26 -38.03
C PHE A 68 10.55 -10.76 -36.66
N ASN A 69 9.75 -9.97 -35.97
CA ASN A 69 9.28 -10.30 -34.63
C ASN A 69 7.86 -10.86 -34.64
N LEU A 70 7.56 -11.76 -33.70
CA LEU A 70 6.21 -12.24 -33.44
C LEU A 70 5.80 -11.79 -32.05
N SER A 71 4.75 -10.96 -31.95
CA SER A 71 4.16 -10.57 -30.68
C SER A 71 3.05 -11.53 -30.26
N ASP A 72 3.16 -12.11 -29.08
CA ASP A 72 2.14 -12.96 -28.47
C ASP A 72 1.59 -12.31 -27.19
N SER A 73 0.28 -12.09 -27.14
CA SER A 73 -0.39 -11.45 -25.99
C SER A 73 -1.02 -12.44 -25.00
N GLY A 74 -0.89 -13.75 -25.23
CA GLY A 74 -1.42 -14.78 -24.35
C GLY A 74 -0.43 -15.91 -24.09
N ALA A 75 -0.93 -17.15 -24.08
CA ALA A 75 -0.14 -18.33 -23.76
C ALA A 75 0.66 -18.83 -24.97
N LEU A 76 1.99 -18.99 -24.78
CA LEU A 76 2.91 -19.53 -25.76
C LEU A 76 3.06 -21.04 -25.54
N SER A 77 2.68 -21.86 -26.53
CA SER A 77 2.74 -23.32 -26.44
C SER A 77 3.48 -23.94 -27.62
N LEU A 78 4.76 -24.25 -27.43
CA LEU A 78 5.70 -24.79 -28.42
C LEU A 78 6.13 -26.22 -28.02
N ALA A 79 5.20 -27.18 -28.06
CA ALA A 79 5.33 -28.52 -27.46
C ALA A 79 6.41 -29.43 -28.10
N GLY A 80 7.69 -29.05 -28.08
CA GLY A 80 8.77 -29.67 -28.86
C GLY A 80 8.87 -29.13 -30.29
N ALA A 81 8.34 -27.93 -30.54
CA ALA A 81 8.46 -27.23 -31.82
C ALA A 81 9.81 -26.53 -31.96
N THR A 82 10.24 -26.28 -33.20
CA THR A 82 11.48 -25.53 -33.48
C THR A 82 11.15 -24.12 -33.96
N VAL A 83 11.67 -23.09 -33.30
CA VAL A 83 11.59 -21.70 -33.77
C VAL A 83 12.97 -21.24 -34.20
N THR A 84 13.10 -20.75 -35.42
CA THR A 84 14.39 -20.35 -36.02
C THR A 84 14.39 -18.91 -36.50
N GLY A 85 15.58 -18.35 -36.76
CA GLY A 85 15.73 -16.97 -37.25
C GLY A 85 16.40 -16.07 -36.22
N THR A 86 16.68 -14.83 -36.61
CA THR A 86 17.29 -13.81 -35.75
C THR A 86 16.28 -12.87 -35.11
N GLY A 87 15.00 -12.97 -35.50
CA GLY A 87 13.90 -12.23 -34.87
C GLY A 87 13.59 -12.68 -33.44
N ALA A 88 12.73 -11.93 -32.76
CA ALA A 88 12.30 -12.21 -31.39
C ALA A 88 10.84 -12.65 -31.30
N VAL A 89 10.57 -13.53 -30.33
CA VAL A 89 9.22 -13.69 -29.79
C VAL A 89 9.06 -12.63 -28.71
N ILE A 90 8.12 -11.71 -28.92
CA ILE A 90 7.81 -10.61 -27.99
C ILE A 90 6.56 -11.02 -27.22
N LEU A 91 6.65 -11.11 -25.90
CA LEU A 91 5.49 -11.35 -25.06
C LEU A 91 4.94 -10.01 -24.57
N THR A 92 3.68 -9.75 -24.94
CA THR A 92 2.99 -8.48 -24.68
C THR A 92 1.78 -8.67 -23.75
N GLY A 93 1.76 -9.73 -22.94
CA GLY A 93 0.61 -10.12 -22.12
C GLY A 93 1.02 -10.88 -20.86
N SER A 94 0.32 -11.97 -20.56
CA SER A 94 0.65 -12.90 -19.48
C SER A 94 0.17 -14.32 -19.85
N GLY A 95 0.77 -15.35 -19.27
CA GLY A 95 0.37 -16.74 -19.54
C GLY A 95 1.47 -17.77 -19.40
N ASP A 96 1.12 -19.03 -19.67
CA ASP A 96 2.09 -20.13 -19.68
C ASP A 96 3.04 -20.02 -20.87
N ILE A 97 4.32 -20.28 -20.63
CA ILE A 97 5.33 -20.53 -21.65
C ILE A 97 5.66 -22.03 -21.62
N LYS A 98 5.16 -22.75 -22.61
CA LYS A 98 5.45 -24.18 -22.84
C LYS A 98 6.41 -24.31 -24.00
N ALA A 99 7.64 -23.84 -23.80
CA ALA A 99 8.69 -23.88 -24.80
C ALA A 99 9.98 -24.41 -24.20
N THR A 100 10.76 -25.12 -25.01
CA THR A 100 12.08 -25.64 -24.61
C THR A 100 13.23 -24.80 -25.17
N ALA A 101 13.03 -24.14 -26.31
CA ALA A 101 14.01 -23.24 -26.90
C ALA A 101 13.37 -22.10 -27.71
N LEU A 102 14.01 -20.92 -27.68
CA LEU A 102 13.67 -19.75 -28.49
C LEU A 102 14.93 -19.06 -29.01
N PRO A 103 14.90 -18.45 -30.22
CA PRO A 103 16.02 -17.69 -30.74
C PRO A 103 16.28 -16.42 -29.91
N ASN A 104 15.27 -15.57 -29.70
CA ASN A 104 15.30 -14.44 -28.79
C ASN A 104 13.95 -14.30 -28.10
N LEU A 105 13.94 -13.79 -26.87
CA LEU A 105 12.74 -13.54 -26.09
C LEU A 105 12.76 -12.10 -25.57
N ASP A 106 11.70 -11.36 -25.81
CA ASP A 106 11.52 -9.98 -25.36
C ASP A 106 10.24 -9.88 -24.53
N LEU A 107 10.36 -9.38 -23.29
CA LEU A 107 9.27 -9.26 -22.33
C LEU A 107 8.87 -7.78 -22.20
N GLN A 108 7.71 -7.42 -22.75
CA GLN A 108 7.29 -6.01 -22.87
C GLN A 108 6.05 -5.65 -22.03
N THR A 109 5.76 -6.39 -20.96
CA THR A 109 4.66 -6.12 -20.02
C THR A 109 5.02 -6.51 -18.60
N ASN A 110 4.35 -5.92 -17.61
CA ASN A 110 4.43 -6.32 -16.19
C ASN A 110 3.66 -7.61 -15.88
N GLY A 111 3.44 -8.46 -16.87
CA GLY A 111 2.69 -9.70 -16.73
C GLY A 111 3.49 -10.81 -16.04
N THR A 112 2.77 -11.79 -15.50
CA THR A 112 3.36 -13.04 -15.00
C THR A 112 3.34 -14.10 -16.09
N TYR A 113 4.50 -14.71 -16.31
CA TYR A 113 4.73 -15.78 -17.26
C TYR A 113 5.13 -17.05 -16.51
N ASN A 114 4.39 -18.14 -16.69
CA ASN A 114 4.68 -19.40 -16.00
C ASN A 114 5.46 -20.34 -16.93
N LEU A 115 6.70 -20.68 -16.59
CA LEU A 115 7.43 -21.71 -17.34
C LEU A 115 6.84 -23.09 -17.00
N ALA A 116 6.39 -23.83 -18.02
CA ALA A 116 5.96 -25.22 -17.88
C ALA A 116 7.11 -26.22 -18.10
N SER A 117 8.21 -25.77 -18.69
CA SER A 117 9.45 -26.52 -18.92
C SER A 117 10.65 -25.56 -18.87
N SER A 118 11.84 -26.08 -18.57
CA SER A 118 13.06 -25.26 -18.68
C SER A 118 13.21 -24.72 -20.10
N LEU A 119 13.53 -23.43 -20.22
CA LEU A 119 13.55 -22.70 -21.47
C LEU A 119 14.98 -22.24 -21.78
N ASN A 120 15.47 -22.54 -22.98
CA ASN A 120 16.76 -22.07 -23.47
C ASN A 120 16.64 -21.00 -24.55
N ILE A 121 17.09 -19.79 -24.27
CA ILE A 121 17.16 -18.68 -25.22
C ILE A 121 18.56 -18.68 -25.85
N THR A 122 18.63 -19.11 -27.11
CA THR A 122 19.92 -19.25 -27.81
C THR A 122 20.56 -17.91 -28.19
N GLY A 123 19.77 -16.83 -28.16
CA GLY A 123 20.19 -15.45 -28.40
C GLY A 123 20.03 -14.60 -27.15
N THR A 124 19.27 -13.51 -27.26
CA THR A 124 19.14 -12.49 -26.20
C THR A 124 17.79 -12.60 -25.48
N LEU A 125 17.84 -12.53 -24.15
CA LEU A 125 16.70 -12.22 -23.29
C LEU A 125 16.65 -10.70 -23.06
N THR A 126 15.50 -10.07 -23.33
CA THR A 126 15.32 -8.62 -23.21
C THR A 126 14.12 -8.28 -22.32
N SER A 127 14.27 -7.23 -21.51
CA SER A 127 13.14 -6.50 -20.88
C SER A 127 13.50 -5.02 -20.77
N GLY A 128 12.57 -4.15 -21.18
CA GLY A 128 12.79 -2.69 -21.16
C GLY A 128 12.67 -2.08 -19.76
N SER A 129 13.30 -0.93 -19.53
CA SER A 129 13.33 -0.21 -18.24
C SER A 129 11.97 0.30 -17.74
N SER A 130 10.91 0.18 -18.54
CA SER A 130 9.54 0.52 -18.17
C SER A 130 8.74 -0.68 -17.67
N PHE A 131 9.32 -1.89 -17.70
CA PHE A 131 8.64 -3.13 -17.35
C PHE A 131 9.42 -3.94 -16.32
N VAL A 132 8.71 -4.58 -15.41
CA VAL A 132 9.23 -5.58 -14.46
C VAL A 132 8.40 -6.86 -14.60
N PRO A 133 8.54 -7.60 -15.72
CA PRO A 133 7.85 -8.88 -15.93
C PRO A 133 8.20 -9.88 -14.82
N THR A 134 7.29 -10.81 -14.52
CA THR A 134 7.57 -11.90 -13.58
C THR A 134 7.59 -13.24 -14.31
N LEU A 135 8.70 -13.98 -14.24
CA LEU A 135 8.81 -15.36 -14.68
C LEU A 135 8.74 -16.30 -13.47
N SER A 136 7.65 -17.07 -13.38
CA SER A 136 7.42 -18.03 -12.29
C SER A 136 7.57 -19.48 -12.76
N SER A 137 8.06 -20.37 -11.90
CA SER A 137 8.09 -21.80 -12.20
C SER A 137 8.17 -22.67 -10.93
N ALA A 138 8.04 -23.99 -11.09
CA ALA A 138 8.26 -24.96 -10.02
C ALA A 138 9.73 -25.44 -9.99
N ALA A 139 10.67 -24.51 -9.76
CA ALA A 139 12.12 -24.75 -9.74
C ALA A 139 12.71 -25.17 -11.10
N LEU A 140 12.24 -24.55 -12.19
CA LEU A 140 12.78 -24.75 -13.54
C LEU A 140 13.92 -23.76 -13.85
N THR A 141 14.63 -24.00 -14.95
CA THR A 141 15.74 -23.16 -15.40
C THR A 141 15.37 -22.35 -16.64
N LEU A 142 15.63 -21.05 -16.58
CA LEU A 142 15.75 -20.19 -17.75
C LEU A 142 17.23 -20.07 -18.11
N ALA A 143 17.61 -20.43 -19.33
CA ALA A 143 18.95 -20.22 -19.84
C ALA A 143 18.92 -19.15 -20.93
N ALA A 144 19.90 -18.25 -20.96
CA ALA A 144 20.06 -17.26 -22.01
C ALA A 144 21.53 -17.12 -22.41
N THR A 145 21.80 -16.95 -23.70
CA THR A 145 23.16 -16.71 -24.17
C THR A 145 23.58 -15.26 -23.90
N SER A 146 22.73 -14.29 -24.23
CA SER A 146 22.93 -12.86 -23.96
C SER A 146 21.75 -12.25 -23.17
N VAL A 147 21.97 -11.12 -22.51
CA VAL A 147 20.93 -10.37 -21.79
C VAL A 147 21.00 -8.86 -22.04
N ASP A 148 19.83 -8.24 -22.08
CA ASP A 148 19.61 -6.80 -22.01
C ASP A 148 18.33 -6.54 -21.21
N VAL A 149 18.47 -6.59 -19.89
CA VAL A 149 17.38 -6.62 -18.91
C VAL A 149 17.55 -5.49 -17.92
N SER A 150 16.52 -4.67 -17.77
CA SER A 150 16.42 -3.61 -16.74
C SER A 150 15.08 -3.74 -16.04
N GLY A 151 14.98 -4.66 -15.09
CA GLY A 151 13.74 -5.05 -14.42
C GLY A 151 13.25 -6.42 -14.88
N LEU A 152 13.30 -7.40 -13.99
CA LEU A 152 12.76 -8.75 -14.17
C LEU A 152 12.62 -9.42 -12.81
N THR A 153 11.49 -10.07 -12.53
CA THR A 153 11.32 -10.92 -11.35
C THR A 153 11.36 -12.38 -11.76
N LEU A 154 12.24 -13.16 -11.16
CA LEU A 154 12.36 -14.61 -11.30
C LEU A 154 11.87 -15.26 -10.02
N ASN A 155 10.65 -15.80 -10.04
CA ASN A 155 10.02 -16.46 -8.91
C ASN A 155 10.18 -17.98 -9.02
N ASN A 156 11.08 -18.54 -8.21
CA ASN A 156 11.46 -19.95 -8.19
C ASN A 156 11.89 -20.46 -9.57
N THR A 157 12.53 -19.59 -10.36
CA THR A 157 13.03 -19.86 -11.71
C THR A 157 14.51 -19.53 -11.78
N ALA A 158 15.38 -20.54 -11.75
CA ALA A 158 16.83 -20.32 -11.78
C ALA A 158 17.27 -19.75 -13.14
N LEU A 159 18.17 -18.77 -13.14
CA LEU A 159 18.71 -18.19 -14.37
C LEU A 159 20.13 -18.70 -14.63
N THR A 160 20.40 -19.14 -15.85
CA THR A 160 21.75 -19.48 -16.33
C THR A 160 22.13 -18.58 -17.50
N LEU A 161 23.22 -17.82 -17.36
CA LEU A 161 23.76 -16.96 -18.39
C LEU A 161 25.00 -17.58 -19.02
N GLY A 162 24.96 -17.75 -20.34
CA GLY A 162 26.07 -18.26 -21.15
C GLY A 162 27.08 -17.17 -21.53
N ASN A 163 27.84 -17.42 -22.59
CA ASN A 163 28.98 -16.61 -23.06
C ASN A 163 28.63 -15.41 -23.97
N GLY A 164 27.35 -15.05 -24.13
CA GLY A 164 26.92 -13.94 -24.97
C GLY A 164 27.08 -12.56 -24.32
N ALA A 165 26.53 -11.52 -24.94
CA ALA A 165 26.65 -10.15 -24.45
C ALA A 165 25.87 -9.91 -23.15
N LEU A 166 26.45 -9.14 -22.23
CA LEU A 166 25.80 -8.63 -21.02
C LEU A 166 25.63 -7.12 -21.17
N THR A 167 24.63 -6.68 -21.94
CA THR A 167 24.42 -5.25 -22.22
C THR A 167 23.91 -4.52 -20.98
N THR A 168 22.83 -5.03 -20.40
CA THR A 168 22.21 -4.53 -19.17
C THR A 168 21.70 -5.73 -18.37
N PHE A 169 21.86 -5.72 -17.05
CA PHE A 169 21.27 -6.73 -16.16
C PHE A 169 21.02 -6.10 -14.77
N ASP A 170 20.08 -5.16 -14.75
CA ASP A 170 19.80 -4.30 -13.61
C ASP A 170 18.39 -4.56 -13.05
N TYR A 171 18.20 -4.32 -11.76
CA TYR A 171 16.93 -4.41 -11.03
C TYR A 171 16.24 -5.77 -11.17
N VAL A 172 17.01 -6.86 -11.22
CA VAL A 172 16.50 -8.22 -11.30
C VAL A 172 16.28 -8.80 -9.90
N THR A 173 15.08 -9.32 -9.66
CA THR A 173 14.68 -9.92 -8.38
C THR A 173 14.58 -11.44 -8.50
N PHE A 174 15.26 -12.16 -7.63
CA PHE A 174 15.15 -13.60 -7.42
C PHE A 174 14.34 -13.86 -6.14
N ALA A 175 13.19 -14.53 -6.26
CA ALA A 175 12.27 -14.79 -5.16
C ALA A 175 11.70 -16.22 -5.22
N GLY A 176 11.04 -16.68 -4.15
CA GLY A 176 10.40 -18.00 -4.07
C GLY A 176 11.35 -19.21 -4.10
N PHE A 177 12.66 -19.03 -3.97
CA PHE A 177 13.63 -20.13 -4.07
C PHE A 177 13.70 -20.96 -2.78
N ALA A 178 13.83 -22.29 -2.93
CA ALA A 178 14.19 -23.17 -1.84
C ALA A 178 15.61 -22.86 -1.32
N PRO A 179 15.91 -23.03 -0.02
CA PRO A 179 17.24 -22.73 0.55
C PRO A 179 18.41 -23.54 -0.06
N THR A 180 18.11 -24.64 -0.75
CA THR A 180 19.10 -25.50 -1.42
C THR A 180 19.41 -25.09 -2.86
N ALA A 181 18.66 -24.14 -3.42
CA ALA A 181 18.74 -23.79 -4.83
C ALA A 181 19.86 -22.78 -5.14
N THR A 182 20.47 -22.90 -6.32
CA THR A 182 21.30 -21.84 -6.91
C THR A 182 20.41 -20.94 -7.77
N GLN A 183 20.43 -19.63 -7.51
CA GLN A 183 19.47 -18.70 -8.11
C GLN A 183 19.96 -18.16 -9.46
N LEU A 184 21.22 -17.71 -9.53
CA LEU A 184 21.88 -17.26 -10.75
C LEU A 184 23.15 -18.09 -11.02
N THR A 185 23.31 -18.57 -12.24
CA THR A 185 24.53 -19.23 -12.73
C THR A 185 25.13 -18.43 -13.88
N LEU A 186 26.42 -18.14 -13.81
CA LEU A 186 27.20 -17.47 -14.85
C LEU A 186 28.21 -18.46 -15.42
N ASN A 187 28.08 -18.86 -16.69
CA ASN A 187 29.02 -19.74 -17.37
C ASN A 187 29.71 -18.95 -18.49
N ARG A 188 30.88 -18.36 -18.19
CA ARG A 188 31.51 -17.36 -19.06
C ARG A 188 33.01 -17.56 -19.23
N THR A 189 33.59 -16.89 -20.22
CA THR A 189 35.02 -16.85 -20.58
C THR A 189 35.55 -15.41 -20.69
N SER A 190 34.66 -14.42 -20.56
CA SER A 190 35.00 -12.99 -20.42
C SER A 190 33.77 -12.20 -19.98
N ALA A 191 33.95 -11.30 -19.02
CA ALA A 191 32.99 -10.28 -18.61
C ALA A 191 33.73 -9.14 -17.91
N ALA A 192 33.35 -7.91 -18.24
CA ALA A 192 33.55 -6.74 -17.41
C ALA A 192 32.19 -6.02 -17.39
N SER A 193 31.34 -6.42 -16.45
CA SER A 193 29.94 -5.95 -16.38
C SER A 193 29.54 -5.63 -14.95
N VAL A 194 28.65 -4.66 -14.81
CA VAL A 194 28.06 -4.25 -13.52
C VAL A 194 26.57 -4.62 -13.55
N PHE A 195 26.12 -5.30 -12.50
CA PHE A 195 24.71 -5.63 -12.27
C PHE A 195 24.20 -4.77 -11.11
N ASN A 196 23.29 -3.84 -11.37
CA ASN A 196 22.79 -2.90 -10.38
C ASN A 196 21.46 -3.37 -9.77
N GLY A 197 21.28 -3.23 -8.46
CA GLY A 197 19.98 -3.41 -7.81
C GLY A 197 19.44 -4.85 -7.85
N LEU A 198 20.33 -5.85 -7.93
CA LEU A 198 19.91 -7.25 -7.82
C LEU A 198 19.30 -7.52 -6.46
N THR A 199 18.15 -8.18 -6.41
CA THR A 199 17.48 -8.56 -5.16
C THR A 199 17.37 -10.07 -5.08
N PHE A 200 17.88 -10.69 -4.01
CA PHE A 200 17.75 -12.11 -3.70
C PHE A 200 16.92 -12.24 -2.41
N ALA A 201 15.63 -12.48 -2.55
CA ALA A 201 14.67 -12.44 -1.44
C ALA A 201 14.75 -13.65 -0.50
N ASN A 202 15.39 -14.76 -0.93
CA ASN A 202 15.49 -16.00 -0.14
C ASN A 202 16.95 -16.33 0.18
N PHE A 203 17.26 -16.60 1.45
CA PHE A 203 18.61 -16.92 1.92
C PHE A 203 18.99 -18.40 1.68
N PRO A 204 20.08 -18.71 0.93
CA PRO A 204 20.53 -20.07 0.70
C PRO A 204 21.27 -20.68 1.91
N THR A 205 20.94 -21.91 2.25
CA THR A 205 21.67 -22.70 3.26
C THR A 205 22.77 -23.53 2.64
N THR A 206 22.45 -24.33 1.61
CA THR A 206 23.41 -25.15 0.84
C THR A 206 23.51 -24.75 -0.63
N GLY A 207 22.56 -23.96 -1.14
CA GLY A 207 22.64 -23.33 -2.46
C GLY A 207 23.47 -22.04 -2.44
N SER A 208 23.46 -21.33 -3.57
CA SER A 208 24.20 -20.07 -3.77
C SER A 208 23.30 -18.99 -4.39
N TYR A 209 23.56 -17.71 -4.08
CA TYR A 209 22.97 -16.62 -4.86
C TYR A 209 23.50 -16.65 -6.28
N ILE A 210 24.83 -16.72 -6.41
CA ILE A 210 25.53 -16.75 -7.69
C ILE A 210 26.51 -17.94 -7.69
N LEU A 211 26.42 -18.76 -8.73
CA LEU A 211 27.46 -19.71 -9.12
C LEU A 211 28.14 -19.18 -10.39
N ALA A 212 29.40 -18.77 -10.32
CA ALA A 212 30.13 -18.17 -11.44
C ALA A 212 31.32 -19.04 -11.87
N ASN A 213 31.26 -19.53 -13.10
CA ASN A 213 32.22 -20.47 -13.68
C ASN A 213 32.98 -19.82 -14.83
N ASP A 214 34.29 -19.72 -14.69
CA ASP A 214 35.19 -19.27 -15.75
C ASP A 214 35.62 -20.45 -16.63
N GLY A 215 35.27 -20.39 -17.91
CA GLY A 215 35.35 -21.49 -18.85
C GLY A 215 36.71 -21.63 -19.54
N ASP A 216 37.57 -20.62 -19.51
CA ASP A 216 38.91 -20.63 -20.10
C ASP A 216 40.04 -20.71 -19.05
N GLY A 217 39.71 -20.59 -17.77
CA GLY A 217 40.61 -20.79 -16.64
C GLY A 217 41.27 -19.51 -16.12
N ALA A 218 42.10 -19.63 -15.08
CA ALA A 218 42.50 -18.48 -14.26
C ALA A 218 43.47 -17.47 -14.92
N GLY A 219 43.78 -17.64 -16.22
CA GLY A 219 44.74 -16.81 -16.95
C GLY A 219 44.23 -15.40 -17.30
N THR A 220 42.91 -15.21 -17.44
CA THR A 220 42.27 -13.90 -17.64
C THR A 220 40.91 -13.91 -16.95
N PRO A 221 40.85 -13.57 -15.65
CA PRO A 221 39.66 -13.80 -14.84
C PRO A 221 38.46 -13.00 -15.36
N CYS A 222 37.34 -13.69 -15.55
CA CYS A 222 36.05 -13.08 -15.83
C CYS A 222 35.56 -12.28 -14.59
N LEU A 223 35.12 -11.03 -14.77
CA LEU A 223 34.72 -10.13 -13.68
C LEU A 223 33.27 -9.65 -13.82
N VAL A 224 32.49 -9.84 -12.75
CA VAL A 224 31.17 -9.21 -12.59
C VAL A 224 31.11 -8.47 -11.26
N THR A 225 30.63 -7.24 -11.29
CA THR A 225 30.39 -6.44 -10.08
C THR A 225 28.89 -6.35 -9.79
N ILE A 226 28.48 -6.66 -8.57
CA ILE A 226 27.12 -6.50 -8.06
C ILE A 226 27.07 -5.18 -7.26
N ALA A 227 26.27 -4.22 -7.71
CA ALA A 227 26.24 -2.84 -7.22
C ALA A 227 24.81 -2.30 -7.09
N GLY A 228 24.67 -0.98 -6.88
CA GLY A 228 23.38 -0.27 -7.00
C GLY A 228 22.31 -0.67 -5.99
N GLY A 229 22.69 -0.94 -4.73
CA GLY A 229 21.74 -1.27 -3.67
C GLY A 229 21.24 -2.72 -3.70
N ALA A 230 22.07 -3.65 -4.15
CA ALA A 230 21.72 -5.07 -4.17
C ALA A 230 21.33 -5.59 -2.77
N MET A 231 20.35 -6.48 -2.73
CA MET A 231 19.83 -7.11 -1.50
C MET A 231 20.08 -8.63 -1.58
N PRO A 232 20.73 -9.27 -0.60
CA PRO A 232 21.36 -8.64 0.55
C PRO A 232 22.61 -7.85 0.17
N GLN A 233 22.95 -6.87 1.01
CA GLN A 233 24.16 -6.05 0.86
C GLN A 233 25.46 -6.79 1.20
N ASN A 234 25.40 -8.00 1.78
CA ASN A 234 26.57 -8.86 2.02
C ASN A 234 26.32 -10.28 1.50
N GLY A 235 26.09 -10.39 0.19
CA GLY A 235 25.83 -11.66 -0.47
C GLY A 235 27.08 -12.44 -0.87
N ALA A 236 28.29 -11.88 -0.68
CA ALA A 236 29.57 -12.47 -1.10
C ALA A 236 29.77 -13.90 -0.54
N SER A 237 29.38 -14.12 0.73
CA SER A 237 29.47 -15.42 1.40
C SER A 237 28.61 -16.53 0.77
N LYS A 238 27.69 -16.16 -0.12
CA LYS A 238 26.79 -17.06 -0.86
C LYS A 238 27.07 -17.04 -2.36
N VAL A 239 28.27 -16.58 -2.76
CA VAL A 239 28.80 -16.73 -4.10
C VAL A 239 29.75 -17.91 -4.15
N THR A 240 29.62 -18.72 -5.20
CA THR A 240 30.57 -19.79 -5.50
C THR A 240 31.25 -19.45 -6.82
N THR A 241 32.58 -19.39 -6.85
CA THR A 241 33.34 -19.15 -8.07
C THR A 241 34.19 -20.36 -8.46
N SER A 242 34.40 -20.56 -9.75
CA SER A 242 35.31 -21.57 -10.29
C SER A 242 36.09 -21.04 -11.50
N GLY A 243 37.21 -21.67 -11.82
CA GLY A 243 38.02 -21.32 -13.00
C GLY A 243 38.76 -19.98 -12.92
N GLY A 244 38.68 -19.24 -11.81
CA GLY A 244 39.27 -17.90 -11.68
C GLY A 244 38.27 -16.76 -11.78
N PHE A 245 36.97 -17.06 -11.95
CA PHE A 245 35.92 -16.04 -11.99
C PHE A 245 35.93 -15.17 -10.74
N GLN A 246 35.85 -13.87 -10.92
CA GLN A 246 35.71 -12.88 -9.85
C GLN A 246 34.29 -12.30 -9.85
N VAL A 247 33.63 -12.40 -8.71
CA VAL A 247 32.36 -11.70 -8.45
C VAL A 247 32.59 -10.75 -7.30
N VAL A 248 32.50 -9.45 -7.58
CA VAL A 248 32.63 -8.41 -6.56
C VAL A 248 31.23 -8.07 -6.09
N TRP A 249 30.89 -8.42 -4.85
CA TRP A 249 29.59 -8.10 -4.25
C TRP A 249 29.78 -6.93 -3.29
N GLY A 250 29.26 -5.75 -3.63
CA GLY A 250 29.46 -4.56 -2.81
C GLY A 250 28.98 -4.77 -1.38
N LEU A 251 29.86 -4.52 -0.40
CA LEU A 251 29.59 -4.53 1.03
C LEU A 251 29.00 -3.18 1.47
N GLY A 252 27.83 -3.23 2.10
CA GLY A 252 27.58 -2.38 3.27
C GLY A 252 28.32 -2.98 4.47
N THR A 253 29.08 -2.13 5.17
CA THR A 253 29.55 -2.17 6.59
C THR A 253 29.75 -3.52 7.33
N GLU A 254 30.93 -3.66 7.96
CA GLU A 254 31.37 -4.59 9.07
C GLU A 254 32.41 -5.65 8.65
N ASP A 255 33.45 -6.00 9.43
CA ASP A 255 33.74 -5.79 10.86
C ASP A 255 35.21 -5.42 11.15
N SER A 256 35.48 -5.22 12.45
CA SER A 256 36.74 -4.83 13.07
C SER A 256 37.24 -5.92 14.01
N ASP A 257 37.60 -7.10 13.52
CA ASP A 257 38.21 -8.12 14.36
C ASP A 257 39.65 -8.50 14.01
N SER A 258 40.45 -8.60 15.07
CA SER A 258 41.89 -8.79 15.05
C SER A 258 42.18 -10.29 14.86
N ASP A 259 41.95 -10.82 13.66
CA ASP A 259 42.29 -12.20 13.33
C ASP A 259 43.48 -12.32 12.35
N THR A 260 44.13 -13.48 12.40
CA THR A 260 45.45 -13.74 11.78
C THR A 260 45.38 -14.25 10.34
N TYR A 261 44.26 -14.04 9.63
CA TYR A 261 44.16 -14.41 8.22
C TYR A 261 44.43 -13.21 7.32
N SER A 262 45.45 -13.32 6.46
CA SER A 262 45.70 -12.34 5.41
C SER A 262 44.65 -12.51 4.30
N ASP A 263 43.69 -11.60 4.22
CA ASP A 263 42.80 -11.48 3.07
C ASP A 263 43.13 -10.22 2.24
N ALA A 264 42.44 -10.06 1.11
CA ALA A 264 42.76 -9.06 0.10
C ALA A 264 42.56 -7.59 0.57
N HIS A 265 42.13 -7.38 1.82
CA HIS A 265 42.07 -6.07 2.45
C HIS A 265 43.48 -5.48 2.74
N GLU A 266 44.55 -6.28 2.63
CA GLU A 266 45.93 -5.79 2.78
C GLU A 266 46.63 -5.35 1.47
N LEU A 267 45.97 -5.38 0.29
CA LEU A 267 46.64 -5.05 -1.00
C LEU A 267 45.97 -4.01 -1.92
N ALA A 268 44.86 -3.37 -1.55
CA ALA A 268 44.18 -2.39 -2.41
C ALA A 268 43.85 -1.06 -1.70
N ALA A 269 44.88 -0.44 -1.11
CA ALA A 269 44.91 0.93 -0.61
C ALA A 269 44.71 2.04 -1.69
N GLY A 270 44.03 1.78 -2.80
CA GLY A 270 44.20 2.56 -4.04
C GLY A 270 42.97 3.04 -4.82
N SER A 271 41.74 2.63 -4.51
CA SER A 271 40.63 2.93 -5.45
C SER A 271 39.24 3.20 -4.86
N ASP A 272 39.12 3.46 -3.55
CA ASP A 272 37.94 4.13 -3.01
C ASP A 272 38.22 5.64 -2.86
N PRO A 273 37.50 6.54 -3.55
CA PRO A 273 37.64 7.98 -3.33
C PRO A 273 37.22 8.44 -1.91
N LEU A 274 36.59 7.57 -1.10
CA LEU A 274 36.21 7.77 0.31
C LEU A 274 36.99 6.90 1.31
N LEU A 275 37.93 6.09 0.82
CA LEU A 275 38.92 5.36 1.63
C LEU A 275 40.31 5.50 0.96
N LEU A 276 40.90 6.70 0.99
CA LEU A 276 42.36 6.76 1.02
C LEU A 276 42.82 6.29 2.40
N THR A 277 43.67 5.28 2.41
CA THR A 277 44.42 4.83 3.59
C THR A 277 45.58 5.79 3.96
N SER A 278 45.73 6.90 3.24
CA SER A 278 46.48 8.07 3.70
C SER A 278 45.95 9.36 3.05
N PHE A 279 44.88 9.94 3.60
CA PHE A 279 44.55 11.34 3.36
C PHE A 279 45.53 12.25 4.13
N PRO A 280 45.85 13.46 3.63
CA PRO A 280 46.49 14.48 4.46
C PRO A 280 45.69 14.67 5.76
N THR A 281 46.35 15.03 6.85
CA THR A 281 45.68 15.41 8.12
C THR A 281 44.47 16.27 7.80
N GLY A 282 43.26 15.75 8.01
CA GLY A 282 42.00 16.34 7.55
C GLY A 282 41.93 17.84 7.85
N THR A 283 41.25 18.60 6.98
CA THR A 283 41.20 20.06 7.14
C THR A 283 40.39 20.41 8.39
N ALA A 284 41.07 20.84 9.46
CA ALA A 284 40.41 21.33 10.66
C ALA A 284 39.70 22.66 10.36
N VAL A 285 38.39 22.69 10.55
CA VAL A 285 37.55 23.87 10.41
C VAL A 285 37.25 24.41 11.81
N THR A 286 37.86 25.54 12.15
CA THR A 286 37.80 26.14 13.49
C THR A 286 37.29 27.58 13.51
N ALA A 287 37.12 28.20 12.34
CA ALA A 287 36.73 29.60 12.20
C ALA A 287 35.46 29.76 11.35
N PRO A 288 34.66 30.82 11.58
CA PRO A 288 33.49 31.15 10.76
C PRO A 288 33.83 31.36 9.27
N ILE A 289 32.85 31.10 8.40
CA ILE A 289 32.95 31.29 6.96
C ILE A 289 32.28 32.62 6.59
N ALA A 290 33.06 33.63 6.22
CA ALA A 290 32.57 34.98 5.88
C ALA A 290 32.74 35.35 4.39
N ALA A 291 33.39 34.49 3.61
CA ALA A 291 33.63 34.66 2.18
C ALA A 291 33.31 33.35 1.43
N PRO A 292 33.08 33.40 0.11
CA PRO A 292 32.85 32.19 -0.69
C PRO A 292 33.93 31.14 -0.48
N THR A 293 33.51 29.97 -0.02
CA THR A 293 34.37 28.85 0.36
C THR A 293 33.84 27.59 -0.30
N THR A 294 34.76 26.77 -0.82
CA THR A 294 34.42 25.45 -1.37
C THR A 294 35.10 24.37 -0.53
N TRP A 295 34.32 23.38 -0.11
CA TRP A 295 34.82 22.13 0.43
C TRP A 295 34.79 21.07 -0.65
N ASN A 296 35.96 20.53 -0.98
CA ASN A 296 36.14 19.56 -2.06
C ASN A 296 36.87 18.31 -1.55
N LEU A 297 36.86 17.24 -2.35
CA LEU A 297 37.48 15.97 -1.97
C LEU A 297 38.98 16.11 -1.62
N ALA A 298 39.70 17.01 -2.29
CA ALA A 298 41.14 17.21 -2.06
C ALA A 298 41.45 17.82 -0.67
N GLY A 299 40.50 18.55 -0.07
CA GLY A 299 40.61 19.06 1.30
C GLY A 299 39.94 18.20 2.36
N GLY A 300 39.23 17.14 1.95
CA GLY A 300 38.52 16.23 2.84
C GLY A 300 39.41 15.16 3.49
N PRO A 301 38.95 14.50 4.57
CA PRO A 301 37.74 14.83 5.31
C PRO A 301 37.88 16.17 6.07
N TYR A 302 36.78 16.93 6.15
CA TYR A 302 36.76 18.17 6.91
C TYR A 302 36.40 17.86 8.37
N LEU A 303 37.21 18.32 9.32
CA LEU A 303 36.97 18.10 10.75
C LEU A 303 36.48 19.41 11.39
N VAL A 304 35.21 19.44 11.75
CA VAL A 304 34.55 20.56 12.40
C VAL A 304 34.57 20.34 13.92
N THR A 305 35.35 21.13 14.66
CA THR A 305 35.56 20.94 16.10
C THR A 305 34.78 21.91 16.98
N GLY A 306 33.96 22.79 16.40
CA GLY A 306 33.17 23.78 17.12
C GLY A 306 31.96 24.23 16.30
N ALA A 307 31.26 25.26 16.77
CA ALA A 307 30.12 25.84 16.05
C ALA A 307 30.61 26.71 14.89
N ILE A 308 30.43 26.23 13.65
CA ILE A 308 30.83 26.96 12.44
C ILE A 308 29.63 27.69 11.86
N SER A 309 29.72 29.01 11.86
CA SER A 309 28.73 29.88 11.22
C SER A 309 29.21 30.36 9.86
N ILE A 310 28.37 30.19 8.85
CA ILE A 310 28.45 30.92 7.58
C ILE A 310 27.70 32.22 7.80
N SER A 311 28.40 33.35 7.69
CA SER A 311 27.91 34.66 8.16
C SER A 311 27.97 35.73 7.06
N GLY A 312 27.13 36.77 7.20
CA GLY A 312 27.01 37.84 6.21
C GLY A 312 26.57 37.30 4.84
N ALA A 313 27.20 37.78 3.77
CA ALA A 313 27.02 37.25 2.41
C ALA A 313 27.95 36.06 2.09
N GLY A 314 28.53 35.42 3.11
CA GLY A 314 29.37 34.24 2.94
C GLY A 314 28.60 33.07 2.33
N SER A 315 29.31 32.25 1.55
CA SER A 315 28.75 31.03 0.97
C SER A 315 29.69 29.85 1.20
N LEU A 316 29.10 28.69 1.51
CA LEU A 316 29.79 27.40 1.53
C LEU A 316 29.18 26.50 0.46
N SER A 317 30.01 26.04 -0.47
CA SER A 317 29.67 24.99 -1.42
C SER A 317 30.42 23.72 -1.06
N VAL A 318 29.70 22.62 -0.85
CA VAL A 318 30.29 21.31 -0.57
C VAL A 318 30.09 20.43 -1.79
N ASP A 319 31.20 19.97 -2.37
CA ASP A 319 31.23 19.18 -3.60
C ASP A 319 30.78 17.72 -3.36
N PRO A 320 30.35 16.99 -4.41
CA PRO A 320 29.92 15.60 -4.28
C PRO A 320 30.97 14.69 -3.60
N GLY A 321 30.51 13.73 -2.80
CA GLY A 321 31.36 12.78 -2.07
C GLY A 321 32.12 13.35 -0.87
N VAL A 322 32.04 14.64 -0.59
CA VAL A 322 32.77 15.20 0.57
C VAL A 322 32.19 14.67 1.88
N VAL A 323 33.09 14.27 2.78
CA VAL A 323 32.75 13.88 4.16
C VAL A 323 33.17 14.96 5.14
N VAL A 324 32.23 15.34 6.00
CA VAL A 324 32.41 16.31 7.07
C VAL A 324 32.18 15.61 8.41
N LYS A 325 33.20 15.64 9.27
CA LYS A 325 33.22 15.02 10.59
C LYS A 325 33.04 16.08 11.66
N PHE A 326 32.14 15.84 12.61
CA PHE A 326 31.80 16.79 13.67
C PHE A 326 32.23 16.25 15.04
N GLY A 327 32.97 17.07 15.78
CA GLY A 327 33.31 16.80 17.18
C GLY A 327 32.16 17.09 18.15
N ALA A 328 32.38 16.76 19.43
CA ALA A 328 31.40 16.98 20.49
C ALA A 328 30.89 18.42 20.53
N GLY A 329 29.56 18.61 20.39
CA GLY A 329 28.92 19.93 20.41
C GLY A 329 29.22 20.83 19.20
N ALA A 330 29.86 20.29 18.15
CA ALA A 330 30.09 21.02 16.91
C ALA A 330 28.81 21.16 16.08
N SER A 331 28.73 22.20 15.25
CA SER A 331 27.55 22.49 14.42
C SER A 331 27.92 23.20 13.13
N LEU A 332 27.03 23.14 12.15
CA LEU A 332 27.12 23.92 10.92
C LEU A 332 25.87 24.79 10.77
N VAL A 333 26.06 26.11 10.78
CA VAL A 333 24.96 27.09 10.79
C VAL A 333 25.10 28.05 9.63
N ALA A 334 24.19 28.01 8.66
CA ALA A 334 24.03 29.05 7.66
C ALA A 334 23.15 30.17 8.25
N ALA A 335 23.75 31.30 8.64
CA ALA A 335 23.00 32.42 9.21
C ALA A 335 22.13 33.13 8.16
N SER A 336 21.23 34.02 8.61
CA SER A 336 20.42 34.83 7.69
C SER A 336 21.30 35.60 6.70
N GLY A 337 20.96 35.54 5.41
CA GLY A 337 21.72 36.14 4.31
C GLY A 337 22.89 35.31 3.79
N ALA A 338 23.32 34.27 4.51
CA ALA A 338 24.36 33.34 4.06
C ALA A 338 23.81 32.25 3.14
N THR A 339 24.70 31.53 2.44
CA THR A 339 24.32 30.41 1.54
C THR A 339 25.04 29.12 1.91
N LEU A 340 24.31 28.01 2.06
CA LEU A 340 24.89 26.65 2.16
C LEU A 340 24.37 25.78 1.01
N ASN A 341 25.29 25.28 0.19
CA ASN A 341 24.99 24.34 -0.88
C ASN A 341 25.67 22.99 -0.60
N LEU A 342 24.88 21.93 -0.46
CA LEU A 342 25.37 20.55 -0.46
C LEU A 342 25.05 19.97 -1.83
N ASN A 343 26.07 19.73 -2.64
CA ASN A 343 25.91 19.35 -4.05
C ASN A 343 26.23 17.86 -4.23
N GLY A 344 25.63 16.98 -3.41
CA GLY A 344 25.82 15.55 -3.57
C GLY A 344 25.20 15.02 -4.86
N THR A 345 25.51 13.76 -5.17
CA THR A 345 24.83 13.00 -6.22
C THR A 345 24.40 11.64 -5.66
N ALA A 346 23.46 10.95 -6.32
CA ALA A 346 22.99 9.64 -5.87
C ALA A 346 24.11 8.60 -5.69
N THR A 347 25.20 8.70 -6.47
CA THR A 347 26.36 7.81 -6.40
C THR A 347 27.52 8.35 -5.55
N ALA A 348 27.50 9.64 -5.22
CA ALA A 348 28.51 10.29 -4.38
C ALA A 348 27.82 11.33 -3.48
N PRO A 349 27.12 10.89 -2.42
CA PRO A 349 26.43 11.79 -1.51
C PRO A 349 27.41 12.61 -0.69
N VAL A 350 26.98 13.78 -0.23
CA VAL A 350 27.71 14.52 0.82
C VAL A 350 27.36 13.91 2.17
N VAL A 351 28.35 13.56 2.98
CA VAL A 351 28.11 12.92 4.29
C VAL A 351 28.52 13.84 5.42
N LEU A 352 27.59 14.15 6.31
CA LEU A 352 27.78 14.91 7.54
C LEU A 352 27.55 13.95 8.72
N THR A 353 28.60 13.68 9.49
CA THR A 353 28.54 12.63 10.53
C THR A 353 29.45 12.93 11.72
N SER A 354 29.26 12.17 12.80
CA SER A 354 30.10 12.23 14.00
C SER A 354 31.57 11.93 13.68
N VAL A 355 32.49 12.55 14.42
CA VAL A 355 33.91 12.16 14.42
C VAL A 355 34.11 10.71 14.89
N ASN A 356 33.19 10.18 15.69
CA ASN A 356 33.23 8.80 16.19
C ASN A 356 32.73 7.77 15.17
N ASP A 357 32.04 8.21 14.11
CA ASP A 357 31.60 7.34 13.02
C ASP A 357 32.82 6.92 12.19
N THR A 358 33.25 5.68 12.38
CA THR A 358 34.39 5.11 11.64
C THR A 358 33.96 4.35 10.39
N THR A 359 32.65 4.21 10.14
CA THR A 359 32.11 3.48 8.97
C THR A 359 32.36 4.23 7.66
N ILE A 360 32.68 5.54 7.72
CA ILE A 360 32.93 6.40 6.57
C ILE A 360 34.17 7.25 6.85
N ASN A 361 35.19 7.25 5.99
CA ASN A 361 36.39 8.10 6.15
C ASN A 361 36.99 8.03 7.57
N ALA A 362 37.35 6.82 8.01
CA ALA A 362 37.88 6.55 9.34
C ALA A 362 39.02 7.53 9.72
N THR A 363 38.85 8.26 10.82
CA THR A 363 39.87 9.19 11.34
C THR A 363 40.53 8.59 12.58
N THR A 364 41.80 8.91 12.84
CA THR A 364 42.49 8.52 14.08
C THR A 364 41.99 9.28 15.32
N ALA A 365 40.97 10.14 15.19
CA ALA A 365 40.51 11.05 16.23
C ALA A 365 39.18 10.63 16.91
N GLY A 366 38.47 9.64 16.35
CA GLY A 366 37.18 9.17 16.86
C GLY A 366 37.27 7.93 17.75
N SER A 367 36.22 7.66 18.55
CA SER A 367 36.16 6.47 19.43
C SER A 367 35.79 5.17 18.70
N GLY A 368 35.29 5.24 17.47
CA GLY A 368 34.75 4.09 16.73
C GLY A 368 33.30 3.75 17.02
N THR A 369 32.67 4.43 17.97
CA THR A 369 31.31 4.14 18.45
C THR A 369 30.43 5.39 18.36
N PRO A 370 29.89 5.74 17.18
CA PRO A 370 29.04 6.91 17.06
C PRO A 370 27.75 6.73 17.84
N VAL A 371 27.29 7.81 18.49
CA VAL A 371 26.00 7.83 19.18
C VAL A 371 25.17 9.04 18.76
N ALA A 372 23.85 8.85 18.75
CA ALA A 372 22.91 9.92 18.50
C ALA A 372 23.17 11.12 19.44
N GLY A 373 23.35 12.31 18.88
CA GLY A 373 23.64 13.52 19.64
C GLY A 373 25.12 13.85 19.82
N ASP A 374 26.03 13.11 19.18
CA ASP A 374 27.47 13.38 19.20
C ASP A 374 27.82 14.81 18.77
N TRP A 375 27.03 15.41 17.88
CA TRP A 375 27.19 16.78 17.40
C TRP A 375 25.82 17.45 17.25
N SER A 376 25.75 18.77 17.18
CA SER A 376 24.46 19.47 17.33
C SER A 376 23.54 19.40 16.10
N GLY A 377 24.09 19.27 14.89
CA GLY A 377 23.30 19.25 13.64
C GLY A 377 23.60 20.38 12.65
N VAL A 378 22.79 20.41 11.59
CA VAL A 378 22.82 21.44 10.55
C VAL A 378 21.67 22.42 10.76
N THR A 379 21.94 23.73 10.71
CA THR A 379 20.93 24.77 10.76
C THR A 379 20.98 25.68 9.55
N LEU A 380 19.83 25.87 8.89
CA LEU A 380 19.64 26.78 7.77
C LEU A 380 18.71 27.93 8.18
N ALA A 381 19.29 29.12 8.36
CA ALA A 381 18.56 30.39 8.50
C ALA A 381 18.78 31.33 7.30
N GLY A 382 19.66 30.96 6.37
CA GLY A 382 19.96 31.65 5.12
C GLY A 382 19.40 30.93 3.89
N LEU A 383 19.93 31.29 2.71
CA LEU A 383 19.62 30.63 1.44
C LEU A 383 20.40 29.31 1.30
N GLY A 384 20.02 28.48 0.33
CA GLY A 384 20.78 27.27 0.03
C GLY A 384 19.99 26.18 -0.67
N SER A 385 20.72 25.24 -1.26
CA SER A 385 20.18 23.99 -1.81
C SER A 385 20.92 22.79 -1.25
N LEU A 386 20.18 21.83 -0.71
CA LEU A 386 20.73 20.57 -0.20
C LEU A 386 20.25 19.45 -1.11
N SER A 387 21.18 18.72 -1.72
CA SER A 387 20.88 17.62 -2.62
C SER A 387 21.75 16.41 -2.31
N ASN A 388 21.14 15.22 -2.27
CA ASN A 388 21.84 13.93 -2.13
C ASN A 388 22.84 13.94 -0.98
N ALA A 389 22.36 14.15 0.24
CA ALA A 389 23.21 14.23 1.41
C ALA A 389 22.70 13.36 2.55
N GLU A 390 23.63 12.89 3.37
CA GLU A 390 23.37 12.09 4.56
C GLU A 390 23.80 12.84 5.81
N ILE A 391 22.90 12.91 6.79
CA ILE A 391 23.13 13.52 8.09
C ILE A 391 22.95 12.45 9.15
N ARG A 392 24.01 12.09 9.87
CA ARG A 392 24.01 10.97 10.81
C ARG A 392 24.43 11.39 12.22
N TYR A 393 23.84 10.76 13.24
CA TYR A 393 24.26 10.88 14.65
C TYR A 393 24.19 12.28 15.25
N ALA A 394 23.44 13.19 14.63
CA ALA A 394 23.26 14.56 15.12
C ALA A 394 22.31 14.64 16.32
N ALA A 395 22.32 15.74 17.07
CA ALA A 395 21.29 16.00 18.06
C ALA A 395 19.97 16.30 17.36
N ASN A 396 19.97 17.27 16.43
CA ASN A 396 18.91 17.44 15.45
C ASN A 396 19.51 17.27 14.06
N GLY A 397 18.87 16.52 13.16
CA GLY A 397 19.44 16.29 11.83
C GLY A 397 19.55 17.59 11.03
N LEU A 398 18.42 18.12 10.58
CA LEU A 398 18.33 19.37 9.84
C LEU A 398 17.28 20.30 10.44
N THR A 399 17.69 21.51 10.83
CA THR A 399 16.79 22.56 11.26
C THR A 399 16.77 23.69 10.22
N ILE A 400 15.59 24.01 9.70
CA ILE A 400 15.34 25.14 8.82
C ILE A 400 14.59 26.19 9.66
N THR A 401 15.08 27.42 9.72
CA THR A 401 14.48 28.47 10.54
C THR A 401 14.38 29.77 9.76
N ASN A 402 13.15 30.25 9.52
CA ASN A 402 12.89 31.49 8.77
C ASN A 402 13.54 31.52 7.36
N ALA A 403 13.68 30.35 6.74
CA ALA A 403 14.38 30.16 5.47
C ALA A 403 13.62 29.23 4.52
N SER A 404 13.74 29.45 3.22
CA SER A 404 13.01 28.69 2.19
C SER A 404 13.97 27.97 1.22
N PRO A 405 14.86 27.08 1.70
CA PRO A 405 15.75 26.31 0.84
C PRO A 405 15.01 25.28 -0.03
N SER A 406 15.71 24.76 -1.03
CA SER A 406 15.33 23.53 -1.71
C SER A 406 16.13 22.35 -1.14
N VAL A 407 15.43 21.31 -0.71
CA VAL A 407 15.99 20.15 -0.03
C VAL A 407 15.49 18.90 -0.75
N THR A 408 16.41 18.12 -1.30
CA THR A 408 16.08 16.96 -2.12
C THR A 408 17.00 15.77 -1.87
N SER A 409 16.46 14.56 -1.82
CA SER A 409 17.23 13.31 -1.65
C SER A 409 18.10 13.37 -0.39
N ILE A 410 17.48 13.62 0.76
CA ILE A 410 18.19 13.74 2.05
C ILE A 410 17.87 12.56 2.93
N LYS A 411 18.92 11.94 3.49
CA LYS A 411 18.82 10.93 4.52
C LYS A 411 19.23 11.52 5.87
N VAL A 412 18.37 11.36 6.87
CA VAL A 412 18.70 11.64 8.27
C VAL A 412 18.61 10.35 9.06
N SER A 413 19.66 9.99 9.81
CA SER A 413 19.63 8.81 10.67
C SER A 413 20.19 9.06 12.06
N ASP A 414 19.62 8.36 13.03
CA ASP A 414 20.14 8.23 14.40
C ASP A 414 20.30 9.60 15.08
N SER A 415 19.28 10.45 14.98
CA SER A 415 19.28 11.75 15.64
C SER A 415 18.70 11.66 17.06
N SER A 416 19.32 12.28 18.07
CA SER A 416 18.80 12.17 19.46
C SER A 416 17.52 12.99 19.70
N GLY A 417 17.24 13.97 18.84
CA GLY A 417 16.07 14.84 18.82
C GLY A 417 15.29 14.69 17.52
N TYR A 418 15.10 15.79 16.79
CA TYR A 418 14.30 15.79 15.56
C TYR A 418 15.11 15.29 14.36
N GLY A 419 14.44 14.60 13.43
CA GLY A 419 15.02 14.31 12.11
C GLY A 419 15.18 15.59 11.29
N ILE A 420 14.04 16.18 10.89
CA ILE A 420 13.99 17.48 10.24
C ILE A 420 12.98 18.38 10.94
N GLN A 421 13.38 19.61 11.26
CA GLN A 421 12.48 20.66 11.73
C GLN A 421 12.44 21.81 10.72
N VAL A 422 11.24 22.28 10.39
CA VAL A 422 11.01 23.54 9.69
C VAL A 422 10.28 24.47 10.64
N ALA A 423 10.93 25.54 11.06
CA ALA A 423 10.42 26.51 12.02
C ALA A 423 10.27 27.90 11.38
N SER A 424 9.14 28.57 11.68
CA SER A 424 8.96 30.01 11.42
C SER A 424 8.70 30.74 12.74
N THR A 425 9.37 31.87 12.97
CA THR A 425 9.27 32.68 14.20
C THR A 425 8.99 34.16 13.92
N GLY A 426 8.51 34.50 12.72
CA GLY A 426 8.18 35.88 12.33
C GLY A 426 8.35 36.20 10.84
N THR A 427 9.05 35.35 10.08
CA THR A 427 9.23 35.52 8.63
C THR A 427 8.49 34.42 7.88
N PRO A 428 7.68 34.76 6.85
CA PRO A 428 7.07 33.76 5.97
C PRO A 428 8.11 32.78 5.43
N THR A 429 7.85 31.49 5.63
CA THR A 429 8.79 30.40 5.37
C THR A 429 8.12 29.37 4.47
N ALA A 430 8.76 29.07 3.34
CA ALA A 430 8.21 28.31 2.22
C ALA A 430 9.23 27.31 1.59
N PRO A 431 9.91 26.44 2.37
CA PRO A 431 10.86 25.50 1.80
C PRO A 431 10.19 24.43 0.93
N THR A 432 10.99 23.81 0.06
CA THR A 432 10.60 22.62 -0.72
C THR A 432 11.42 21.43 -0.26
N LEU A 433 10.76 20.35 0.15
CA LEU A 433 11.38 19.11 0.63
C LEU A 433 10.90 17.96 -0.28
N SER A 434 11.82 17.18 -0.82
CA SER A 434 11.48 16.04 -1.68
C SER A 434 12.41 14.86 -1.45
N GLN A 435 11.90 13.63 -1.52
CA GLN A 435 12.70 12.40 -1.35
C GLN A 435 13.50 12.42 -0.04
N ILE A 436 12.78 12.42 1.07
CA ILE A 436 13.35 12.54 2.41
C ILE A 436 13.21 11.21 3.13
N ASP A 437 14.31 10.64 3.57
CA ASP A 437 14.34 9.42 4.38
C ASP A 437 14.84 9.73 5.79
N ILE A 438 14.00 9.52 6.81
CA ILE A 438 14.33 9.77 8.21
C ILE A 438 14.22 8.46 8.98
N SER A 439 15.26 8.10 9.73
CA SER A 439 15.29 6.89 10.54
C SER A 439 15.83 7.14 11.94
N ASN A 440 15.25 6.47 12.94
CA ASN A 440 15.73 6.48 14.34
C ASN A 440 15.88 7.90 14.91
N ALA A 441 14.85 8.74 14.75
CA ALA A 441 14.81 10.05 15.39
C ALA A 441 14.33 9.91 16.84
N GLY A 442 15.02 10.50 17.82
CA GLY A 442 14.64 10.41 19.24
C GLY A 442 13.37 11.18 19.61
N ALA A 443 12.95 12.14 18.79
CA ALA A 443 11.71 12.90 18.94
C ALA A 443 10.87 12.81 17.65
N GLN A 444 10.43 13.94 17.09
CA GLN A 444 9.67 13.96 15.84
C GLN A 444 10.56 13.59 14.64
N GLY A 445 10.01 12.81 13.70
CA GLY A 445 10.67 12.56 12.42
C GLY A 445 10.76 13.86 11.60
N LEU A 446 9.61 14.34 11.14
CA LEU A 446 9.45 15.63 10.47
C LEU A 446 8.57 16.56 11.31
N TRP A 447 9.07 17.75 11.63
CA TRP A 447 8.33 18.73 12.42
C TRP A 447 8.19 20.06 11.68
N LEU A 448 6.98 20.38 11.25
CA LEU A 448 6.61 21.68 10.66
C LEU A 448 5.96 22.54 11.74
N ASN A 449 6.67 23.57 12.17
CA ASN A 449 6.31 24.35 13.35
C ASN A 449 6.22 25.85 13.04
N ALA A 450 5.07 26.46 13.32
CA ALA A 450 4.90 27.91 13.32
C ALA A 450 4.84 28.43 14.75
N GLN A 451 5.91 29.11 15.19
CA GLN A 451 5.99 29.68 16.53
C GLN A 451 5.24 31.01 16.63
N SER A 452 5.19 31.59 17.83
CA SER A 452 4.57 32.88 18.12
C SER A 452 4.91 33.97 17.08
N GLY A 453 3.95 34.31 16.20
CA GLY A 453 4.11 35.29 15.12
C GLY A 453 4.68 34.75 13.80
N GLY A 454 4.98 33.45 13.72
CA GLY A 454 5.52 32.75 12.56
C GLY A 454 4.46 32.33 11.54
N THR A 455 4.87 32.28 10.28
CA THR A 455 4.04 31.89 9.15
C THR A 455 4.76 30.86 8.28
N LEU A 456 4.29 29.62 8.27
CA LEU A 456 4.60 28.66 7.22
C LEU A 456 3.60 28.84 6.09
N VAL A 457 4.09 29.09 4.88
CA VAL A 457 3.25 29.30 3.70
C VAL A 457 3.85 28.62 2.48
N GLY A 458 3.05 27.85 1.73
CA GLY A 458 3.51 27.25 0.48
C GLY A 458 4.63 26.21 0.63
N THR A 459 4.86 25.71 1.85
CA THR A 459 5.82 24.61 2.06
C THR A 459 5.32 23.37 1.36
N THR A 460 6.15 22.77 0.51
CA THR A 460 5.81 21.53 -0.20
C THR A 460 6.73 20.40 0.25
N VAL A 461 6.14 19.26 0.58
CA VAL A 461 6.84 18.07 1.06
C VAL A 461 6.35 16.88 0.24
N THR A 462 7.26 16.14 -0.41
CA THR A 462 6.88 15.00 -1.26
C THR A 462 7.85 13.83 -1.15
N GLY A 463 7.36 12.59 -1.13
CA GLY A 463 8.22 11.41 -1.08
C GLY A 463 8.98 11.34 0.24
N VAL A 464 8.28 11.19 1.35
CA VAL A 464 8.88 11.16 2.69
C VAL A 464 8.70 9.80 3.34
N THR A 465 9.79 9.16 3.74
CA THR A 465 9.77 7.92 4.52
C THR A 465 10.30 8.19 5.92
N ILE A 466 9.53 7.82 6.94
CA ILE A 466 9.91 7.97 8.34
C ILE A 466 9.76 6.61 9.03
N THR A 467 10.85 6.15 9.64
CA THR A 467 10.91 4.91 10.41
C THR A 467 11.48 5.16 11.79
N ASN A 468 10.81 4.66 12.83
CA ASN A 468 11.25 4.73 14.22
C ASN A 468 11.48 6.17 14.73
N ALA A 469 10.43 6.99 14.75
CA ALA A 469 10.45 8.26 15.47
C ALA A 469 10.07 8.05 16.95
N GLY A 470 10.82 8.60 17.89
CA GLY A 470 10.56 8.44 19.33
C GLY A 470 9.31 9.18 19.81
N ALA A 471 8.87 10.20 19.08
CA ALA A 471 7.60 10.89 19.27
C ALA A 471 6.72 10.74 18.01
N GLN A 472 6.22 11.84 17.44
CA GLN A 472 5.39 11.78 16.24
C GLN A 472 6.22 11.49 14.99
N GLY A 473 5.69 10.72 14.04
CA GLY A 473 6.32 10.61 12.73
C GLY A 473 6.37 11.96 12.03
N ILE A 474 5.19 12.56 11.84
CA ILE A 474 5.04 13.93 11.33
C ILE A 474 4.27 14.76 12.35
N ALA A 475 4.81 15.92 12.74
CA ALA A 475 4.10 16.92 13.51
C ALA A 475 3.93 18.20 12.68
N ILE A 476 2.72 18.73 12.63
CA ILE A 476 2.38 20.02 12.03
C ILE A 476 1.67 20.84 13.11
N ASP A 477 2.37 21.80 13.71
CA ASP A 477 1.80 22.52 14.84
C ASP A 477 2.18 24.00 14.95
N THR A 478 1.33 24.74 15.64
CA THR A 478 1.69 26.04 16.18
C THR A 478 2.12 25.92 17.63
N THR A 479 3.06 26.76 18.07
CA THR A 479 3.49 26.80 19.48
C THR A 479 3.69 28.23 19.96
N GLY A 480 3.42 28.49 21.25
CA GLY A 480 3.58 29.81 21.87
C GLY A 480 2.26 30.50 22.19
N THR A 481 2.31 31.78 22.58
CA THR A 481 1.17 32.55 23.08
C THR A 481 0.62 33.59 22.10
N ALA A 482 1.36 33.96 21.05
CA ALA A 482 0.85 34.78 19.94
C ALA A 482 0.51 33.92 18.72
N LEU A 483 -0.29 34.47 17.80
CA LEU A 483 -0.83 33.75 16.65
C LEU A 483 0.27 33.21 15.73
N GLY A 484 0.22 31.91 15.44
CA GLY A 484 0.98 31.26 14.38
C GLY A 484 0.09 30.99 13.17
N SER A 485 0.69 30.78 12.00
CA SER A 485 -0.04 30.46 10.77
C SER A 485 0.65 29.39 9.95
N ILE A 486 -0.10 28.37 9.54
CA ILE A 486 0.35 27.28 8.66
C ILE A 486 -0.66 27.17 7.53
N ASN A 487 -0.33 27.77 6.39
CA ASN A 487 -1.26 27.90 5.26
C ASN A 487 -0.66 27.32 3.98
N SER A 488 -1.46 26.63 3.18
CA SER A 488 -1.00 26.09 1.89
C SER A 488 0.25 25.19 2.01
N VAL A 489 0.38 24.49 3.14
CA VAL A 489 1.42 23.46 3.33
C VAL A 489 0.89 22.16 2.77
N SER A 490 1.63 21.49 1.88
CA SER A 490 1.25 20.20 1.32
C SER A 490 2.28 19.12 1.62
N ILE A 491 1.80 17.95 2.05
CA ILE A 491 2.58 16.74 2.24
C ILE A 491 1.97 15.63 1.39
N THR A 492 2.77 15.05 0.49
CA THR A 492 2.31 14.06 -0.49
C THR A 492 3.24 12.86 -0.54
N ASN A 493 2.73 11.67 -0.83
CA ASN A 493 3.54 10.44 -0.98
C ASN A 493 4.42 10.20 0.25
N PHE A 494 3.80 10.04 1.43
CA PHE A 494 4.52 9.85 2.68
C PHE A 494 4.26 8.48 3.30
N THR A 495 5.26 7.94 3.99
CA THR A 495 5.16 6.69 4.76
C THR A 495 5.70 6.92 6.17
N VAL A 496 4.91 6.59 7.19
CA VAL A 496 5.29 6.65 8.59
C VAL A 496 5.14 5.27 9.22
N THR A 497 6.21 4.79 9.85
CA THR A 497 6.25 3.48 10.53
C THR A 497 6.99 3.59 11.86
N GLY A 498 6.49 2.89 12.88
CA GLY A 498 7.21 2.74 14.17
C GLY A 498 7.33 4.02 15.00
N SER A 499 6.37 4.94 14.92
CA SER A 499 6.35 6.12 15.80
C SER A 499 6.04 5.75 17.26
N GLY A 500 6.72 6.39 18.21
CA GLY A 500 6.51 6.21 19.65
C GLY A 500 5.29 6.99 20.20
N ALA A 501 4.82 7.99 19.45
CA ALA A 501 3.55 8.68 19.66
C ALA A 501 2.69 8.58 18.39
N GLU A 502 1.82 9.56 18.12
CA GLU A 502 0.95 9.57 16.94
C GLU A 502 1.78 9.49 15.64
N GLY A 503 1.31 8.73 14.65
CA GLY A 503 1.99 8.68 13.35
C GLY A 503 2.05 10.06 12.72
N VAL A 504 0.91 10.74 12.69
CA VAL A 504 0.80 12.14 12.28
C VAL A 504 -0.02 12.93 13.32
N LYS A 505 0.47 14.12 13.69
CA LYS A 505 -0.24 15.07 14.55
C LYS A 505 -0.34 16.43 13.89
N ILE A 506 -1.55 16.98 13.86
CA ILE A 506 -1.84 18.35 13.43
C ILE A 506 -2.46 19.09 14.61
N ALA A 507 -1.80 20.13 15.12
CA ALA A 507 -2.23 20.78 16.35
C ALA A 507 -2.13 22.32 16.32
N SER A 508 -3.10 23.02 16.94
CA SER A 508 -2.95 24.45 17.25
C SER A 508 -2.78 24.71 18.75
N ALA A 509 -1.93 25.67 19.11
CA ALA A 509 -1.67 26.06 20.49
C ALA A 509 -2.56 27.23 21.01
N GLY A 510 -3.23 28.02 20.14
CA GLY A 510 -3.98 29.22 20.57
C GLY A 510 -5.20 29.62 19.72
N GLY A 511 -6.07 30.48 20.29
CA GLY A 511 -7.47 30.73 19.87
C GLY A 511 -7.74 31.45 18.53
N ALA A 512 -6.74 31.79 17.72
CA ALA A 512 -6.97 32.32 16.37
C ALA A 512 -5.89 31.91 15.35
N ASP A 513 -5.21 30.78 15.58
CA ASP A 513 -4.28 30.21 14.60
C ASP A 513 -5.04 29.74 13.35
N THR A 514 -4.47 29.97 12.16
CA THR A 514 -4.98 29.37 10.92
C THR A 514 -4.06 28.24 10.49
N ILE A 515 -4.57 27.00 10.54
CA ILE A 515 -3.82 25.78 10.20
C ILE A 515 -4.59 25.01 9.13
N THR A 516 -4.14 25.10 7.88
CA THR A 516 -4.80 24.51 6.69
C THR A 516 -3.86 23.64 5.85
N PRO A 517 -3.18 22.63 6.43
CA PRO A 517 -2.30 21.75 5.67
C PRO A 517 -3.11 20.76 4.82
N SER A 518 -2.54 20.28 3.72
CA SER A 518 -3.05 19.16 2.94
C SER A 518 -2.12 17.96 3.04
N LEU A 519 -2.70 16.79 3.31
CA LEU A 519 -2.00 15.50 3.33
C LEU A 519 -2.62 14.60 2.27
N SER A 520 -1.79 13.97 1.43
CA SER A 520 -2.30 13.02 0.44
C SER A 520 -1.37 11.87 0.08
N ASN A 521 -1.95 10.78 -0.41
CA ASN A 521 -1.25 9.57 -0.85
C ASN A 521 -0.27 9.06 0.22
N GLY A 522 -0.77 8.95 1.45
CA GLY A 522 0.03 8.66 2.63
C GLY A 522 -0.22 7.26 3.18
N SER A 523 0.76 6.71 3.88
CA SER A 523 0.63 5.48 4.68
C SER A 523 1.13 5.73 6.10
N ILE A 524 0.31 5.39 7.08
CA ILE A 524 0.64 5.47 8.51
C ILE A 524 0.40 4.08 9.10
N VAL A 525 1.46 3.46 9.62
CA VAL A 525 1.40 2.14 10.26
C VAL A 525 1.85 2.24 11.70
N MET A 526 0.91 2.02 12.60
CA MET A 526 1.13 2.02 14.04
C MET A 526 1.46 0.61 14.54
N ALA A 527 2.19 0.52 15.64
CA ALA A 527 2.42 -0.74 16.31
C ALA A 527 1.10 -1.34 16.86
N GLY A 528 1.00 -2.67 16.86
CA GLY A 528 -0.17 -3.38 17.42
C GLY A 528 -0.38 -3.02 18.90
N GLY A 529 -1.61 -2.69 19.27
CA GLY A 529 -1.95 -2.29 20.65
C GLY A 529 -1.55 -0.86 21.03
N SER A 530 -1.17 -0.01 20.07
CA SER A 530 -0.91 1.42 20.30
C SER A 530 -2.10 2.09 20.99
N THR A 531 -1.82 2.88 22.03
CA THR A 531 -2.82 3.64 22.81
C THR A 531 -3.09 5.04 22.24
N VAL A 532 -2.29 5.47 21.28
CA VAL A 532 -2.43 6.74 20.56
C VAL A 532 -2.96 6.53 19.15
N PRO A 533 -3.66 7.53 18.57
CA PRO A 533 -4.20 7.42 17.23
C PRO A 533 -3.10 7.46 16.16
N ALA A 534 -3.40 6.91 14.98
CA ALA A 534 -2.51 7.01 13.83
C ALA A 534 -2.42 8.45 13.31
N LEU A 535 -3.58 9.13 13.19
CA LEU A 535 -3.69 10.54 12.83
C LEU A 535 -4.49 11.30 13.88
N LEU A 536 -3.88 12.31 14.51
CA LEU A 536 -4.54 13.23 15.45
C LEU A 536 -4.64 14.64 14.88
N VAL A 537 -5.84 15.22 14.96
CA VAL A 537 -6.10 16.63 14.65
C VAL A 537 -6.75 17.30 15.87
N THR A 538 -6.11 18.31 16.45
CA THR A 538 -6.56 18.88 17.74
C THR A 538 -6.26 20.37 17.89
N GLY A 539 -7.00 21.06 18.75
CA GLY A 539 -6.84 22.49 19.01
C GLY A 539 -8.03 23.33 18.55
N THR A 540 -7.82 24.64 18.54
CA THR A 540 -8.82 25.71 18.47
C THR A 540 -9.50 25.92 17.12
N ALA A 541 -8.93 25.42 16.01
CA ALA A 541 -9.56 25.26 14.69
C ALA A 541 -8.55 24.83 13.58
N PRO A 542 -7.82 23.69 13.70
CA PRO A 542 -7.16 23.15 12.51
C PRO A 542 -8.17 22.69 11.46
N HIS A 543 -7.95 23.10 10.21
CA HIS A 543 -8.79 22.78 9.04
C HIS A 543 -7.95 22.03 7.98
N PRO A 544 -7.40 20.85 8.30
CA PRO A 544 -6.63 20.09 7.32
C PRO A 544 -7.53 19.52 6.22
N THR A 545 -6.96 19.29 5.04
CA THR A 545 -7.54 18.38 4.04
C THR A 545 -6.69 17.12 3.97
N VAL A 546 -7.28 15.97 4.28
CA VAL A 546 -6.57 14.68 4.28
C VAL A 546 -7.25 13.76 3.27
N THR A 547 -6.52 13.36 2.24
CA THR A 547 -7.08 12.54 1.16
C THR A 547 -6.23 11.35 0.75
N SER A 548 -6.84 10.19 0.50
CA SER A 548 -6.10 9.00 0.05
C SER A 548 -4.96 8.61 0.99
N VAL A 549 -5.20 8.74 2.31
CA VAL A 549 -4.27 8.29 3.35
C VAL A 549 -4.76 6.96 3.94
N VAL A 550 -3.83 6.01 4.09
CA VAL A 550 -4.07 4.72 4.73
C VAL A 550 -3.56 4.77 6.17
N CYS A 551 -4.46 4.68 7.14
CA CYS A 551 -4.12 4.53 8.55
C CYS A 551 -4.34 3.07 8.98
N THR A 552 -3.29 2.42 9.47
CA THR A 552 -3.33 1.04 9.97
C THR A 552 -2.92 1.00 11.44
N GLY A 553 -3.79 0.48 12.30
CA GLY A 553 -3.55 0.39 13.74
C GLY A 553 -3.86 1.69 14.50
N GLY A 554 -3.35 1.80 15.73
CA GLY A 554 -3.63 2.92 16.64
C GLY A 554 -4.77 2.65 17.60
N SER A 555 -5.01 3.56 18.55
CA SER A 555 -6.26 3.58 19.32
C SER A 555 -7.43 4.03 18.45
N ALA A 556 -7.18 5.05 17.62
CA ALA A 556 -8.01 5.38 16.47
C ALA A 556 -7.20 5.50 15.17
N GLY A 557 -7.82 5.22 14.03
CA GLY A 557 -7.22 5.52 12.73
C GLY A 557 -7.14 7.03 12.50
N LEU A 558 -8.22 7.74 12.83
CA LEU A 558 -8.32 9.19 12.84
C LEU A 558 -8.96 9.66 14.15
N GLN A 559 -8.39 10.67 14.79
CA GLN A 559 -8.98 11.36 15.93
C GLN A 559 -9.04 12.87 15.68
N VAL A 560 -10.22 13.46 15.87
CA VAL A 560 -10.48 14.89 15.70
C VAL A 560 -11.04 15.45 16.99
N ASP A 561 -10.27 16.33 17.63
CA ASP A 561 -10.53 16.82 18.98
C ASP A 561 -10.72 18.33 19.04
N THR A 562 -11.31 18.78 20.16
CA THR A 562 -11.39 20.18 20.59
C THR A 562 -12.28 21.01 19.67
N ALA A 563 -11.74 21.72 18.68
CA ALA A 563 -12.51 22.57 17.77
C ALA A 563 -12.07 22.44 16.31
N ALA A 564 -11.37 21.35 15.96
CA ALA A 564 -10.93 21.07 14.61
C ALA A 564 -12.10 20.82 13.63
N VAL A 565 -11.94 21.26 12.37
CA VAL A 565 -12.97 21.32 11.29
C VAL A 565 -12.46 20.69 9.98
N GLY A 566 -11.60 19.67 10.07
CA GLY A 566 -10.93 19.09 8.89
C GLY A 566 -11.87 18.42 7.87
N ILE A 567 -11.37 18.27 6.64
CA ILE A 567 -12.02 17.53 5.54
C ILE A 567 -11.20 16.26 5.28
N TYR A 568 -11.86 15.10 5.33
CA TYR A 568 -11.22 13.79 5.20
C TYR A 568 -11.90 12.99 4.08
N LEU A 569 -11.16 12.73 3.00
CA LEU A 569 -11.67 12.14 1.75
C LEU A 569 -10.92 10.87 1.35
N HIS A 570 -11.59 9.84 0.83
CA HIS A 570 -10.91 8.68 0.23
C HIS A 570 -9.88 7.97 1.12
N ASN A 571 -9.95 8.14 2.45
CA ASN A 571 -9.00 7.54 3.37
C ASN A 571 -9.41 6.11 3.70
N LEU A 572 -8.42 5.25 3.94
CA LEU A 572 -8.64 3.90 4.45
C LEU A 572 -8.21 3.84 5.92
N LEU A 573 -9.16 3.62 6.81
CA LEU A 573 -8.93 3.55 8.26
C LEU A 573 -9.23 2.13 8.73
N ARG A 574 -8.19 1.42 9.19
CA ARG A 574 -8.31 0.00 9.54
C ARG A 574 -7.49 -0.43 10.74
N GLN A 575 -7.94 -1.52 11.38
CA GLN A 575 -7.26 -2.21 12.47
C GLN A 575 -6.98 -1.32 13.69
N ALA A 576 -7.68 -0.20 13.84
CA ALA A 576 -7.61 0.56 15.08
C ALA A 576 -8.22 -0.26 16.23
N SER A 577 -7.55 -0.27 17.37
CA SER A 577 -7.91 -1.11 18.51
C SER A 577 -9.23 -0.70 19.19
N LEU A 578 -9.62 0.57 19.11
CA LEU A 578 -10.85 1.09 19.72
C LEU A 578 -11.88 1.57 18.69
N THR A 579 -11.48 2.46 17.77
CA THR A 579 -12.41 3.04 16.78
C THR A 579 -11.70 3.45 15.50
N GLY A 580 -12.32 3.33 14.32
CA GLY A 580 -11.73 3.83 13.08
C GLY A 580 -11.59 5.36 13.10
N VAL A 581 -12.64 6.06 13.53
CA VAL A 581 -12.70 7.51 13.65
C VAL A 581 -13.27 7.93 15.00
N LEU A 582 -12.54 8.75 15.75
CA LEU A 582 -13.04 9.44 16.93
C LEU A 582 -13.28 10.92 16.63
N LEU A 583 -14.54 11.36 16.71
CA LEU A 583 -14.91 12.78 16.72
C LEU A 583 -15.26 13.21 18.14
N ASN A 584 -14.46 14.11 18.69
CA ASN A 584 -14.66 14.75 19.98
C ASN A 584 -14.35 16.24 19.88
N THR A 585 -15.07 16.91 18.99
CA THR A 585 -14.80 18.29 18.58
C THR A 585 -16.07 19.14 18.60
N THR A 586 -15.96 20.42 18.93
CA THR A 586 -17.00 21.43 18.73
C THR A 586 -16.95 22.03 17.32
N GLY A 587 -15.95 21.66 16.52
CA GLY A 587 -15.86 21.98 15.11
C GLY A 587 -16.73 21.07 14.25
N ALA A 588 -16.84 21.38 12.96
CA ALA A 588 -17.70 20.69 12.00
C ALA A 588 -16.89 19.91 10.94
N PRO A 589 -16.24 18.79 11.30
CA PRO A 589 -15.48 18.01 10.33
C PRO A 589 -16.37 17.38 9.26
N THR A 590 -15.80 17.18 8.07
CA THR A 590 -16.45 16.43 6.98
C THR A 590 -15.70 15.13 6.71
N LEU A 591 -16.38 14.01 6.87
CA LEU A 591 -15.91 12.69 6.47
C LEU A 591 -16.65 12.30 5.18
N SER A 592 -15.99 12.28 4.04
CA SER A 592 -16.63 11.87 2.78
C SER A 592 -15.85 10.77 2.07
N THR A 593 -16.53 9.78 1.48
CA THR A 593 -15.91 8.77 0.60
C THR A 593 -14.76 7.97 1.24
N ASN A 594 -14.74 7.82 2.57
CA ASN A 594 -13.74 7.03 3.27
C ASN A 594 -14.16 5.56 3.38
N THR A 595 -13.18 4.67 3.53
CA THR A 595 -13.37 3.25 3.85
C THR A 595 -12.90 3.01 5.28
N ILE A 596 -13.83 2.63 6.15
CA ILE A 596 -13.62 2.46 7.59
C ILE A 596 -13.96 1.03 7.95
N VAL A 597 -12.94 0.20 8.14
CA VAL A 597 -13.10 -1.26 8.21
C VAL A 597 -12.25 -1.91 9.28
N LEU A 598 -12.77 -2.96 9.92
CA LEU A 598 -12.03 -3.76 10.90
C LEU A 598 -11.43 -2.98 12.05
N ASN A 599 -12.19 -2.02 12.55
CA ASN A 599 -11.80 -1.26 13.71
C ASN A 599 -12.62 -1.71 14.93
N GLY A 600 -12.02 -1.48 16.10
CA GLY A 600 -12.60 -1.77 17.39
C GLY A 600 -12.52 -3.25 17.78
N SER A 601 -12.91 -3.51 19.02
CA SER A 601 -12.84 -4.82 19.67
C SER A 601 -14.01 -4.98 20.63
N ILE A 602 -14.39 -6.24 20.92
CA ILE A 602 -15.44 -6.58 21.88
C ILE A 602 -14.88 -6.73 23.30
N GLY A 603 -15.66 -6.34 24.32
CA GLY A 603 -15.42 -6.69 25.73
C GLY A 603 -14.50 -5.72 26.47
N THR A 604 -14.30 -4.51 25.93
CA THR A 604 -13.41 -3.47 26.48
C THR A 604 -14.14 -2.18 26.86
N GLY A 605 -15.47 -2.17 26.84
CA GLY A 605 -16.29 -0.97 27.02
C GLY A 605 -16.27 -0.04 25.81
N THR A 606 -15.96 -0.57 24.63
CA THR A 606 -15.82 0.19 23.37
C THR A 606 -17.16 0.66 22.85
N SER A 607 -17.15 1.78 22.14
CA SER A 607 -18.33 2.28 21.43
C SER A 607 -17.90 2.90 20.12
N GLY A 608 -18.68 2.71 19.06
CA GLY A 608 -18.37 3.30 17.74
C GLY A 608 -17.17 2.63 17.10
N GLY A 609 -17.24 1.32 16.89
CA GLY A 609 -16.12 0.55 16.33
C GLY A 609 -15.60 1.17 15.03
N GLY A 610 -16.51 1.55 14.13
CA GLY A 610 -16.17 2.31 12.93
C GLY A 610 -15.96 3.79 13.24
N ILE A 611 -17.04 4.48 13.65
CA ILE A 611 -17.04 5.90 13.98
C ILE A 611 -17.64 6.12 15.36
N LYS A 612 -16.89 6.74 16.26
CA LYS A 612 -17.38 7.26 17.54
C LYS A 612 -17.50 8.77 17.49
N ILE A 613 -18.72 9.27 17.68
CA ILE A 613 -19.01 10.69 17.83
C ILE A 613 -19.32 10.94 19.31
N ALA A 614 -18.33 11.42 20.05
CA ALA A 614 -18.47 11.86 21.43
C ALA A 614 -18.89 13.33 21.52
N ALA A 615 -18.45 14.15 20.57
CA ALA A 615 -18.89 15.52 20.37
C ALA A 615 -18.69 15.93 18.92
N SER A 616 -19.63 16.70 18.38
CA SER A 616 -19.57 17.28 17.04
C SER A 616 -20.19 18.67 17.03
N GLY A 617 -19.61 19.59 16.26
CA GLY A 617 -20.18 20.91 16.00
C GLY A 617 -21.29 20.85 14.94
N PRO A 618 -22.19 21.85 14.89
CA PRO A 618 -23.23 21.94 13.87
C PRO A 618 -22.65 21.96 12.45
N GLY A 619 -23.21 21.17 11.54
CA GLY A 619 -22.70 21.03 10.16
C GLY A 619 -21.64 19.95 9.97
N THR A 620 -21.34 19.16 11.01
CA THR A 620 -20.56 17.92 10.85
C THR A 620 -21.27 17.00 9.87
N SER A 621 -20.56 16.54 8.84
CA SER A 621 -21.13 15.73 7.77
C SER A 621 -20.35 14.43 7.60
N ILE A 622 -21.06 13.31 7.62
CA ILE A 622 -20.56 11.97 7.39
C ILE A 622 -21.28 11.47 6.15
N LYS A 623 -20.59 11.43 5.01
CA LYS A 623 -21.24 11.10 3.75
C LYS A 623 -20.49 10.20 2.78
N HIS A 624 -21.18 9.43 1.96
CA HIS A 624 -20.55 8.60 0.93
C HIS A 624 -19.53 7.57 1.47
N ASN A 625 -19.52 7.28 2.77
CA ASN A 625 -18.51 6.41 3.38
C ASN A 625 -18.94 4.94 3.31
N LEU A 626 -17.96 4.05 3.23
CA LEU A 626 -18.11 2.61 3.49
C LEU A 626 -17.67 2.32 4.93
N ILE A 627 -18.58 1.86 5.78
CA ILE A 627 -18.35 1.54 7.18
C ILE A 627 -18.73 0.07 7.40
N ARG A 628 -17.72 -0.80 7.52
CA ARG A 628 -17.94 -2.25 7.43
C ARG A 628 -17.07 -3.08 8.37
N ASN A 629 -17.62 -4.19 8.89
CA ASN A 629 -16.89 -5.14 9.74
C ASN A 629 -16.19 -4.49 10.94
N ASN A 630 -16.79 -3.43 11.50
CA ASN A 630 -16.29 -2.83 12.72
C ASN A 630 -17.00 -3.41 13.94
N MET A 631 -16.31 -3.43 15.07
CA MET A 631 -16.74 -4.13 16.27
C MET A 631 -16.67 -3.23 17.51
N ALA A 632 -17.72 -3.24 18.32
CA ALA A 632 -17.73 -2.53 19.60
C ALA A 632 -18.67 -3.21 20.60
N ASP A 633 -18.75 -2.68 21.82
CA ASP A 633 -19.82 -3.07 22.74
C ASP A 633 -21.14 -2.34 22.44
N LEU A 634 -21.08 -1.13 21.90
CA LEU A 634 -22.26 -0.35 21.44
C LEU A 634 -21.93 0.36 20.12
N GLY A 635 -22.85 0.35 19.14
CA GLY A 635 -22.62 1.09 17.89
C GLY A 635 -21.46 0.52 17.09
N GLY A 636 -21.57 -0.71 16.59
CA GLY A 636 -20.47 -1.38 15.87
C GLY A 636 -19.95 -0.53 14.71
N GLY A 637 -20.86 -0.05 13.87
CA GLY A 637 -20.55 0.88 12.77
C GLY A 637 -20.38 2.31 13.26
N ILE A 638 -21.47 2.95 13.70
CA ILE A 638 -21.48 4.34 14.18
C ILE A 638 -22.08 4.40 15.58
N TYR A 639 -21.46 5.17 16.46
CA TYR A 639 -21.99 5.50 17.78
C TYR A 639 -22.03 7.02 17.96
N VAL A 640 -23.20 7.55 18.32
CA VAL A 640 -23.43 8.97 18.58
C VAL A 640 -23.82 9.17 20.04
N ALA A 641 -23.04 9.95 20.78
CA ALA A 641 -23.33 10.33 22.16
C ALA A 641 -23.18 11.83 22.40
N ASN A 642 -23.85 12.29 23.47
CA ASN A 642 -23.55 13.58 24.10
C ASN A 642 -22.31 13.39 24.98
N GLY A 643 -21.34 14.30 24.95
CA GLY A 643 -20.00 14.14 25.54
C GLY A 643 -19.91 13.83 27.05
N GLY A 644 -20.30 12.62 27.46
CA GLY A 644 -20.24 12.10 28.83
C GLY A 644 -21.09 10.85 29.01
N THR A 645 -20.73 10.00 29.97
CA THR A 645 -21.43 8.76 30.36
C THR A 645 -22.96 8.91 30.36
N TRP A 646 -23.67 7.93 29.80
CA TRP A 646 -25.13 7.82 29.75
C TRP A 646 -25.78 8.13 31.11
N THR A 647 -26.30 9.35 31.30
CA THR A 647 -27.11 9.73 32.47
C THR A 647 -28.56 10.08 32.14
N GLY A 648 -28.98 9.87 30.89
CA GLY A 648 -30.35 10.10 30.44
C GLY A 648 -30.67 11.56 30.09
N VAL A 649 -31.41 11.71 28.99
CA VAL A 649 -32.12 12.91 28.50
C VAL A 649 -31.29 14.20 28.45
N GLY A 650 -30.48 14.35 27.40
CA GLY A 650 -29.77 15.59 27.05
C GLY A 650 -30.28 16.21 25.74
N VAL A 651 -31.03 17.30 25.83
CA VAL A 651 -31.46 18.16 24.71
C VAL A 651 -30.31 19.09 24.28
N GLY A 652 -29.38 18.56 23.51
CA GLY A 652 -28.37 19.33 22.78
C GLY A 652 -28.26 18.75 21.38
N GLY A 653 -28.89 19.40 20.41
CA GLY A 653 -28.99 18.92 19.03
C GLY A 653 -27.61 18.83 18.38
N HIS A 654 -27.15 17.62 18.11
CA HIS A 654 -26.16 17.41 17.07
C HIS A 654 -26.88 17.61 15.73
N ASP A 655 -26.75 18.79 15.13
CA ASP A 655 -27.09 19.04 13.72
C ASP A 655 -26.00 18.39 12.84
N LEU A 656 -25.94 17.06 12.91
CA LEU A 656 -25.01 16.21 12.18
C LEU A 656 -25.78 15.52 11.06
N SER A 657 -25.19 15.46 9.87
CA SER A 657 -25.76 14.71 8.76
C SER A 657 -24.97 13.43 8.53
N ILE A 658 -25.70 12.33 8.47
CA ILE A 658 -25.21 11.01 8.09
C ILE A 658 -25.93 10.73 6.78
N ASP A 659 -25.30 11.06 5.66
CA ASP A 659 -25.97 11.00 4.36
C ASP A 659 -25.25 10.05 3.43
N ASP A 660 -25.97 9.28 2.64
CA ASP A 660 -25.36 8.50 1.58
C ASP A 660 -24.26 7.53 2.04
N ASN A 661 -24.39 6.89 3.21
CA ASN A 661 -23.37 5.94 3.69
C ASN A 661 -23.80 4.49 3.50
N LEU A 662 -22.82 3.61 3.28
CA LEU A 662 -23.00 2.16 3.32
C LEU A 662 -22.46 1.63 4.65
N ILE A 663 -23.36 1.26 5.56
CA ILE A 663 -23.06 0.83 6.94
C ILE A 663 -23.47 -0.64 7.08
N VAL A 664 -22.53 -1.54 6.85
CA VAL A 664 -22.85 -2.97 6.68
C VAL A 664 -21.96 -3.91 7.45
N GLU A 665 -22.50 -5.04 7.90
CA GLU A 665 -21.72 -6.12 8.55
C GLU A 665 -20.95 -5.69 9.81
N ASN A 666 -21.40 -4.64 10.48
CA ASN A 666 -20.82 -4.23 11.75
C ASN A 666 -21.45 -5.02 12.90
N GLY A 667 -20.70 -5.19 14.00
CA GLY A 667 -21.13 -5.98 15.15
C GLY A 667 -21.05 -5.21 16.47
N ALA A 668 -22.08 -5.36 17.29
CA ALA A 668 -22.10 -4.89 18.68
C ALA A 668 -22.47 -6.03 19.65
N THR A 669 -21.84 -6.11 20.83
CA THR A 669 -22.31 -7.05 21.88
C THR A 669 -23.56 -6.56 22.60
N GLY A 670 -23.73 -5.24 22.69
CA GLY A 670 -24.95 -4.59 23.11
C GLY A 670 -25.79 -4.20 21.89
N TYR A 671 -26.26 -2.96 21.89
CA TYR A 671 -27.23 -2.44 20.93
C TYR A 671 -26.56 -1.73 19.75
N GLY A 672 -27.29 -1.59 18.63
CA GLY A 672 -26.87 -0.75 17.51
C GLY A 672 -25.70 -1.37 16.76
N GLY A 673 -25.86 -2.56 16.18
CA GLY A 673 -24.80 -3.20 15.40
C GLY A 673 -24.28 -2.28 14.30
N GLY A 674 -25.20 -1.70 13.53
CA GLY A 674 -24.91 -0.68 12.52
C GLY A 674 -24.73 0.70 13.14
N VAL A 675 -25.79 1.28 13.69
CA VAL A 675 -25.81 2.64 14.23
C VAL A 675 -26.45 2.65 15.63
N PHE A 676 -25.81 3.33 16.57
CA PHE A 676 -26.35 3.58 17.91
C PHE A 676 -26.46 5.08 18.15
N LEU A 677 -27.67 5.57 18.39
CA LEU A 677 -27.96 6.96 18.69
C LEU A 677 -28.34 7.11 20.17
N ALA A 678 -27.43 7.66 20.98
CA ALA A 678 -27.65 7.91 22.41
C ALA A 678 -28.19 9.32 22.68
N ALA A 679 -27.97 10.27 21.76
CA ALA A 679 -28.27 11.69 21.95
C ALA A 679 -28.35 12.43 20.61
N GLY A 680 -28.84 13.67 20.67
CA GLY A 680 -28.87 14.61 19.54
C GLY A 680 -30.12 14.46 18.67
N ASN A 681 -30.11 15.20 17.56
CA ASN A 681 -31.18 15.18 16.55
C ASN A 681 -30.57 14.93 15.15
N PRO A 682 -29.87 13.80 14.93
CA PRO A 682 -29.14 13.59 13.68
C PRO A 682 -30.09 13.50 12.49
N GLN A 683 -29.62 13.98 11.35
CA GLN A 683 -30.25 13.75 10.06
C GLN A 683 -29.60 12.53 9.43
N LEU A 684 -30.42 11.55 9.08
CA LEU A 684 -30.01 10.42 8.28
C LEU A 684 -30.74 10.55 6.95
N SER A 685 -30.00 10.46 5.84
CA SER A 685 -30.65 10.35 4.55
C SER A 685 -29.90 9.45 3.59
N HIS A 686 -30.63 8.68 2.77
CA HIS A 686 -30.06 7.82 1.73
C HIS A 686 -28.98 6.87 2.26
N ASN A 687 -29.02 6.42 3.51
CA ASN A 687 -28.05 5.43 3.98
C ASN A 687 -28.54 4.01 3.66
N THR A 688 -27.60 3.10 3.49
CA THR A 688 -27.86 1.66 3.49
C THR A 688 -27.26 1.04 4.75
N ILE A 689 -28.11 0.69 5.71
CA ILE A 689 -27.75 0.06 7.00
C ILE A 689 -28.22 -1.39 6.98
N SER A 690 -27.32 -2.32 6.68
CA SER A 690 -27.73 -3.71 6.41
C SER A 690 -26.76 -4.77 6.91
N SER A 691 -27.28 -5.96 7.22
CA SER A 691 -26.46 -7.11 7.64
C SER A 691 -25.62 -6.86 8.88
N ASN A 692 -26.01 -5.92 9.74
CA ASN A 692 -25.34 -5.66 11.01
C ASN A 692 -25.91 -6.54 12.13
N LEU A 693 -25.15 -6.72 13.22
CA LEU A 693 -25.52 -7.56 14.37
C LEU A 693 -25.50 -6.82 15.70
N SER A 694 -26.53 -7.07 16.52
CA SER A 694 -26.51 -6.85 17.98
C SER A 694 -26.54 -8.16 18.81
N GLY A 695 -26.01 -8.10 20.04
CA GLY A 695 -25.87 -9.27 20.93
C GLY A 695 -27.15 -9.70 21.67
N ILE A 696 -27.06 -10.81 22.40
CA ILE A 696 -28.19 -11.70 22.78
C ILE A 696 -29.18 -11.07 23.78
N ALA A 697 -28.78 -9.97 24.43
CA ALA A 697 -29.62 -9.23 25.37
C ALA A 697 -30.05 -7.84 24.83
N ALA A 698 -29.77 -7.55 23.55
CA ALA A 698 -29.85 -6.22 22.97
C ALA A 698 -30.47 -6.21 21.56
N GLY A 699 -31.37 -5.27 21.29
CA GLY A 699 -31.98 -5.08 19.97
C GLY A 699 -31.34 -3.94 19.16
N GLY A 700 -31.88 -3.69 17.97
CA GLY A 700 -31.39 -2.68 17.04
C GLY A 700 -30.11 -3.14 16.36
N GLY A 701 -30.11 -4.35 15.78
CA GLY A 701 -29.00 -4.85 14.97
C GLY A 701 -28.59 -3.86 13.88
N GLY A 702 -29.57 -3.22 13.23
CA GLY A 702 -29.35 -2.12 12.29
C GLY A 702 -29.17 -0.77 12.98
N LEU A 703 -30.24 -0.25 13.58
CA LEU A 703 -30.31 1.07 14.20
C LEU A 703 -30.90 0.99 15.62
N TYR A 704 -30.20 1.57 16.58
CA TYR A 704 -30.72 1.82 17.92
C TYR A 704 -30.96 3.31 18.16
N ILE A 705 -32.14 3.66 18.67
CA ILE A 705 -32.52 5.02 19.06
C ILE A 705 -32.83 5.05 20.56
N GLY A 706 -31.98 5.73 21.33
CA GLY A 706 -32.13 5.89 22.77
C GLY A 706 -33.27 6.84 23.15
N GLY A 707 -33.75 6.70 24.39
CA GLY A 707 -34.85 7.51 24.91
C GLY A 707 -34.56 9.02 24.88
N GLY A 708 -35.42 9.77 24.18
CA GLY A 708 -35.32 11.24 24.06
C GLY A 708 -34.52 11.74 22.84
N VAL A 709 -34.05 10.85 21.96
CA VAL A 709 -33.45 11.20 20.66
C VAL A 709 -34.54 11.48 19.62
N VAL A 710 -34.35 12.51 18.79
CA VAL A 710 -35.21 12.80 17.64
C VAL A 710 -34.38 12.66 16.36
N ALA A 711 -34.29 11.46 15.81
CA ALA A 711 -33.66 11.23 14.51
C ALA A 711 -34.61 11.65 13.38
N HIS A 712 -34.09 12.38 12.40
CA HIS A 712 -34.80 12.73 11.17
C HIS A 712 -34.27 11.85 10.04
N MET A 713 -35.08 10.90 9.56
CA MET A 713 -34.66 9.94 8.54
C MET A 713 -35.36 10.20 7.20
N LEU A 714 -34.62 10.19 6.09
CA LEU A 714 -35.14 10.41 4.72
C LEU A 714 -34.53 9.40 3.74
N GLU A 715 -35.34 8.48 3.20
CA GLU A 715 -34.95 7.53 2.16
C GLU A 715 -33.80 6.57 2.54
N ASP A 716 -33.69 6.26 3.83
CA ASP A 716 -32.75 5.25 4.34
C ASP A 716 -33.26 3.81 4.19
N ILE A 717 -32.37 2.89 3.81
CA ILE A 717 -32.58 1.44 3.89
C ILE A 717 -32.03 0.93 5.22
N VAL A 718 -32.87 0.30 6.03
CA VAL A 718 -32.46 -0.43 7.25
C VAL A 718 -33.05 -1.83 7.21
N ALA A 719 -32.31 -2.80 6.70
CA ALA A 719 -32.85 -4.13 6.40
C ALA A 719 -31.80 -5.24 6.55
N LEU A 720 -32.24 -6.49 6.71
CA LEU A 720 -31.40 -7.69 6.82
C LEU A 720 -30.44 -7.64 8.02
N ASN A 721 -30.72 -6.80 9.02
CA ASN A 721 -29.95 -6.79 10.25
C ASN A 721 -30.48 -7.86 11.18
N THR A 722 -29.64 -8.29 12.12
CA THR A 722 -30.00 -9.36 13.04
C THR A 722 -29.74 -8.91 14.47
N ASP A 723 -30.64 -9.27 15.36
CA ASP A 723 -30.30 -9.45 16.76
C ASP A 723 -30.17 -10.95 17.04
N SER A 724 -29.48 -11.31 18.12
CA SER A 724 -29.25 -12.73 18.45
C SER A 724 -30.38 -13.34 19.31
N GLN A 725 -31.56 -12.72 19.40
CA GLN A 725 -32.74 -13.31 20.03
C GLN A 725 -33.48 -14.21 19.06
N VAL A 726 -33.03 -15.46 18.99
CA VAL A 726 -33.65 -16.51 18.17
C VAL A 726 -35.13 -16.66 18.53
N GLY A 727 -36.03 -16.20 17.64
CA GLY A 727 -37.47 -16.50 17.69
C GLY A 727 -38.41 -15.35 18.08
N THR A 728 -37.91 -14.13 18.32
CA THR A 728 -38.76 -12.93 18.46
C THR A 728 -38.22 -11.84 17.55
N GLN A 729 -38.79 -11.67 16.34
CA GLN A 729 -38.42 -10.65 15.34
C GLN A 729 -38.69 -9.18 15.79
N VAL A 730 -38.70 -8.91 17.10
CA VAL A 730 -39.09 -7.61 17.64
C VAL A 730 -37.82 -6.81 17.93
N GLY A 731 -37.34 -6.08 16.92
CA GLY A 731 -36.29 -5.09 17.08
C GLY A 731 -34.98 -5.37 16.34
N ASP A 732 -34.92 -6.37 15.46
CA ASP A 732 -33.73 -6.78 14.70
C ASP A 732 -33.15 -5.64 13.86
N ASP A 733 -34.00 -4.97 13.08
CA ASP A 733 -33.58 -3.83 12.26
C ASP A 733 -33.51 -2.53 13.06
N ILE A 734 -34.57 -2.20 13.81
CA ILE A 734 -34.65 -0.95 14.58
C ILE A 734 -35.21 -1.20 15.98
N LEU A 735 -34.52 -0.65 16.98
CA LEU A 735 -35.02 -0.57 18.35
C LEU A 735 -35.12 0.89 18.82
N ILE A 736 -36.31 1.29 19.28
CA ILE A 736 -36.58 2.60 19.89
C ILE A 736 -36.91 2.41 21.37
N GLU A 737 -36.11 2.99 22.26
CA GLU A 737 -36.30 2.88 23.71
C GLU A 737 -37.43 3.82 24.20
N THR A 738 -38.52 3.24 24.74
CA THR A 738 -39.73 3.98 25.17
C THR A 738 -39.87 4.14 26.70
N LEU A 739 -38.98 3.54 27.49
CA LEU A 739 -39.17 3.35 28.94
C LEU A 739 -38.92 4.61 29.80
N PHE A 740 -38.33 5.69 29.24
CA PHE A 740 -37.94 6.90 29.99
C PHE A 740 -38.52 8.22 29.45
N GLY A 741 -39.63 8.15 28.74
CA GLY A 741 -40.27 9.30 28.09
C GLY A 741 -40.43 9.04 26.60
N VAL A 742 -41.41 9.69 25.98
CA VAL A 742 -41.74 9.53 24.56
C VAL A 742 -40.56 9.96 23.67
N GLY A 743 -39.59 9.07 23.45
CA GLY A 743 -38.71 9.15 22.30
C GLY A 743 -39.58 9.19 21.06
N THR A 744 -39.60 10.33 20.38
CA THR A 744 -40.29 10.49 19.11
C THR A 744 -39.23 10.49 18.03
N ALA A 745 -38.97 9.32 17.43
CA ALA A 745 -38.42 9.33 16.09
C ALA A 745 -39.50 9.97 15.21
N SER A 746 -39.22 11.17 14.70
CA SER A 746 -40.03 11.72 13.63
C SER A 746 -39.64 10.95 12.37
N LEU A 747 -40.20 9.75 12.21
CA LEU A 747 -40.15 8.96 10.99
C LEU A 747 -40.92 9.77 9.93
N LEU A 748 -40.22 10.65 9.24
CA LEU A 748 -40.79 11.48 8.20
C LEU A 748 -40.81 10.62 6.92
N ASN A 749 -42.02 10.32 6.47
CA ASN A 749 -42.42 9.79 5.15
C ASN A 749 -41.32 9.14 4.28
N GLY A 750 -41.47 7.82 4.06
CA GLY A 750 -40.74 7.05 3.05
C GLY A 750 -39.63 6.18 3.63
N SER A 751 -38.86 6.69 4.60
CA SER A 751 -37.69 6.01 5.17
C SER A 751 -38.07 4.80 6.03
N LEU A 752 -38.07 3.58 5.46
CA LEU A 752 -37.83 2.28 6.11
C LEU A 752 -38.29 1.11 5.22
N GLU A 753 -37.64 -0.05 5.32
CA GLU A 753 -38.39 -1.30 5.53
C GLU A 753 -37.63 -2.17 6.54
N SER A 754 -38.12 -2.19 7.78
CA SER A 754 -37.87 -3.29 8.70
C SER A 754 -38.77 -4.46 8.36
N ASP A 755 -38.29 -5.67 8.53
CA ASP A 755 -38.94 -6.97 8.26
C ASP A 755 -40.29 -7.25 8.98
N GLY A 756 -40.97 -6.21 9.49
CA GLY A 756 -42.25 -6.27 10.17
C GLY A 756 -42.25 -5.72 11.60
N SER A 757 -41.10 -5.21 12.09
CA SER A 757 -40.93 -4.83 13.50
C SER A 757 -41.46 -3.43 13.89
N LEU A 758 -41.75 -2.52 12.95
CA LEU A 758 -42.40 -1.23 13.25
C LEU A 758 -43.29 -0.76 12.07
N ALA A 759 -44.57 -0.52 12.31
CA ALA A 759 -45.52 -0.06 11.29
C ALA A 759 -45.30 1.41 10.91
N ALA A 760 -44.34 1.69 10.02
CA ALA A 760 -44.22 2.98 9.34
C ALA A 760 -45.02 2.96 8.03
N SER A 761 -45.77 4.03 7.74
CA SER A 761 -46.52 4.18 6.49
C SER A 761 -45.57 4.52 5.34
N GLY A 762 -45.42 3.62 4.36
CA GLY A 762 -44.70 3.89 3.10
C GLY A 762 -43.54 2.95 2.71
N GLY A 763 -43.41 1.78 3.33
CA GLY A 763 -42.28 0.87 3.10
C GLY A 763 -42.19 0.21 1.72
N LEU A 764 -41.02 -0.34 1.42
CA LEU A 764 -40.74 -1.12 0.21
C LEU A 764 -41.69 -2.32 0.08
N SER A 765 -41.87 -2.84 -1.14
CA SER A 765 -42.73 -4.01 -1.37
C SER A 765 -42.11 -5.35 -0.94
N GLY A 766 -40.96 -5.32 -0.26
CA GLY A 766 -40.20 -6.47 0.25
C GLY A 766 -38.70 -6.18 0.34
N ASN A 767 -37.95 -7.10 0.96
CA ASN A 767 -36.52 -6.94 1.24
C ASN A 767 -35.71 -6.43 0.02
N PRO A 768 -34.82 -5.44 0.21
CA PRO A 768 -33.96 -4.94 -0.86
C PRO A 768 -33.03 -6.06 -1.35
N LEU A 769 -32.93 -6.18 -2.68
CA LEU A 769 -32.00 -7.09 -3.33
C LEU A 769 -30.74 -6.31 -3.68
N PHE A 770 -29.61 -6.76 -3.18
CA PHE A 770 -28.31 -6.19 -3.50
C PHE A 770 -27.55 -7.09 -4.47
N THR A 771 -26.81 -6.47 -5.38
CA THR A 771 -25.70 -7.13 -6.06
C THR A 771 -24.54 -7.33 -5.09
N ALA A 772 -23.57 -8.10 -5.51
CA ALA A 772 -22.29 -8.31 -4.84
C ALA A 772 -21.54 -7.05 -4.36
N ASN A 773 -21.86 -5.89 -4.95
CA ASN A 773 -21.18 -4.62 -4.72
C ASN A 773 -22.06 -3.63 -3.96
N TRP A 774 -23.15 -4.12 -3.35
CA TRP A 774 -24.17 -3.30 -2.67
C TRP A 774 -24.91 -2.29 -3.57
N TYR A 775 -24.86 -2.45 -4.90
CA TYR A 775 -25.85 -1.81 -5.79
C TYR A 775 -27.19 -2.52 -5.71
N LEU A 776 -28.29 -1.79 -5.89
CA LEU A 776 -29.60 -2.40 -6.07
C LEU A 776 -29.59 -3.33 -7.26
N GLY A 777 -30.04 -4.56 -7.02
CA GLY A 777 -30.28 -5.54 -8.05
C GLY A 777 -31.31 -5.02 -9.06
N ASN A 778 -31.04 -5.21 -10.35
CA ASN A 778 -32.05 -5.00 -11.37
C ASN A 778 -31.93 -6.05 -12.48
N THR A 779 -32.97 -6.18 -13.28
CA THR A 779 -32.99 -7.14 -14.41
C THR A 779 -31.91 -6.85 -15.45
N ALA A 780 -31.44 -5.60 -15.58
CA ALA A 780 -30.31 -5.22 -16.42
C ALA A 780 -28.95 -5.58 -15.80
N THR A 781 -28.85 -5.82 -14.49
CA THR A 781 -27.64 -6.30 -13.79
C THR A 781 -27.50 -7.83 -13.78
N GLY A 782 -28.44 -8.54 -14.41
CA GLY A 782 -28.48 -9.99 -14.47
C GLY A 782 -29.22 -10.67 -13.31
N GLN A 783 -29.91 -9.91 -12.45
CA GLN A 783 -30.79 -10.48 -11.42
C GLN A 783 -32.17 -10.88 -11.99
N GLY A 784 -32.81 -11.87 -11.38
CA GLY A 784 -34.11 -12.40 -11.84
C GLY A 784 -35.30 -11.44 -11.69
N SER A 785 -35.15 -10.37 -10.89
CA SER A 785 -36.15 -9.32 -10.66
C SER A 785 -35.47 -8.01 -10.29
N ASN A 786 -36.18 -6.90 -10.43
CA ASN A 786 -35.74 -5.63 -9.86
C ASN A 786 -35.82 -5.66 -8.33
N SER A 787 -34.84 -5.06 -7.67
CA SER A 787 -34.88 -4.82 -6.23
C SER A 787 -36.09 -3.95 -5.90
N PRO A 788 -36.85 -4.27 -4.83
CA PRO A 788 -37.96 -3.45 -4.38
C PRO A 788 -37.61 -2.00 -4.04
N ALA A 789 -36.33 -1.70 -3.80
CA ALA A 789 -35.83 -0.36 -3.51
C ALA A 789 -35.60 0.52 -4.75
N VAL A 790 -35.61 -0.07 -5.95
CA VAL A 790 -35.40 0.66 -7.22
C VAL A 790 -36.64 1.48 -7.55
N ASN A 791 -36.48 2.79 -7.73
CA ASN A 791 -37.53 3.79 -7.98
C ASN A 791 -38.66 3.75 -6.94
N ALA A 792 -38.33 3.52 -5.68
CA ALA A 792 -39.31 3.50 -4.60
C ALA A 792 -39.37 4.83 -3.82
N GLY A 793 -38.37 5.71 -3.96
CA GLY A 793 -38.22 6.99 -3.27
C GLY A 793 -39.28 8.04 -3.65
N GLN A 794 -39.34 9.13 -2.88
CA GLN A 794 -40.37 10.15 -3.03
C GLN A 794 -40.00 11.25 -4.04
N ALA A 795 -41.04 11.85 -4.58
CA ALA A 795 -40.98 13.06 -5.39
C ALA A 795 -40.38 14.25 -4.62
N MET A 796 -39.22 14.77 -5.04
CA MET A 796 -38.62 15.99 -4.47
C MET A 796 -39.57 17.20 -4.50
N SER A 797 -40.48 17.27 -5.48
CA SER A 797 -41.50 18.32 -5.59
C SER A 797 -42.52 18.30 -4.43
N ALA A 798 -42.59 17.21 -3.66
CA ALA A 798 -43.43 17.06 -2.46
C ALA A 798 -42.67 17.30 -1.13
N ILE A 799 -41.35 17.49 -1.17
CA ILE A 799 -40.49 17.66 0.02
C ILE A 799 -40.42 19.15 0.38
N ASN A 800 -41.32 19.61 1.26
CA ASN A 800 -41.29 20.96 1.84
C ASN A 800 -40.82 20.90 3.30
N TYR A 801 -39.56 20.48 3.51
CA TYR A 801 -38.98 20.34 4.84
C TYR A 801 -37.75 21.25 5.01
N PRO A 802 -37.70 22.11 6.05
CA PRO A 802 -36.63 23.08 6.25
C PRO A 802 -35.28 22.44 6.62
N TYR A 803 -35.25 21.12 6.82
CA TYR A 803 -34.11 20.37 7.35
C TYR A 803 -33.23 19.73 6.26
N PHE A 804 -33.72 19.57 5.02
CA PHE A 804 -33.02 18.92 3.90
C PHE A 804 -32.89 19.90 2.71
N ALA A 805 -32.02 20.91 2.83
CA ALA A 805 -32.03 22.08 1.94
C ALA A 805 -31.16 21.97 0.66
N GLU A 806 -30.32 20.94 0.51
CA GLU A 806 -29.53 20.69 -0.70
C GLU A 806 -29.36 19.17 -0.92
N LEU A 807 -30.26 18.52 -1.65
CA LEU A 807 -30.02 17.19 -2.23
C LEU A 807 -29.83 17.32 -3.73
N VAL A 808 -28.59 17.14 -4.20
CA VAL A 808 -28.26 17.01 -5.63
C VAL A 808 -28.02 15.53 -5.89
N HIS A 809 -28.94 14.87 -6.59
CA HIS A 809 -28.90 13.42 -6.81
C HIS A 809 -27.86 13.01 -7.85
N PHE A 810 -27.16 11.91 -7.57
CA PHE A 810 -26.48 11.08 -8.58
C PHE A 810 -27.23 9.74 -8.65
N THR A 811 -27.69 9.34 -9.83
CA THR A 811 -28.43 8.09 -10.05
C THR A 811 -27.59 6.87 -9.67
N THR A 812 -28.17 5.88 -8.98
CA THR A 812 -27.48 4.69 -8.45
C THR A 812 -27.73 3.41 -9.26
N ARG A 813 -28.43 3.51 -10.40
CA ARG A 813 -28.59 2.38 -11.33
C ARG A 813 -27.31 2.07 -12.08
N ILE A 814 -26.88 0.80 -12.09
CA ILE A 814 -25.69 0.39 -12.85
C ILE A 814 -25.93 0.35 -14.38
N ASP A 815 -27.18 0.47 -14.82
CA ASP A 815 -27.56 0.39 -16.24
C ASP A 815 -27.41 1.73 -16.99
N GLY A 816 -26.92 2.77 -16.32
CA GLY A 816 -26.62 4.07 -16.92
C GLY A 816 -27.87 4.83 -17.41
N VAL A 817 -29.06 4.43 -16.97
CA VAL A 817 -30.30 5.16 -17.24
C VAL A 817 -30.34 6.39 -16.34
N ASP A 818 -30.45 7.55 -16.97
CA ASP A 818 -30.60 8.82 -16.27
C ASP A 818 -32.05 9.00 -15.78
N ASP A 819 -32.23 8.94 -14.46
CA ASP A 819 -33.53 9.16 -13.82
C ASP A 819 -33.98 10.63 -13.93
N THR A 820 -33.19 11.55 -14.50
CA THR A 820 -33.67 12.91 -14.86
C THR A 820 -34.86 12.92 -15.81
N SER A 821 -35.11 11.80 -16.51
CA SER A 821 -36.23 11.62 -17.44
C SER A 821 -37.51 11.09 -16.77
N LEU A 822 -37.41 10.60 -15.52
CA LEU A 822 -38.55 10.28 -14.67
C LEU A 822 -38.80 11.50 -13.77
N PRO A 823 -39.82 12.32 -14.03
CA PRO A 823 -40.13 13.42 -13.12
C PRO A 823 -40.58 12.78 -11.81
N ASP A 824 -39.73 12.89 -10.79
CA ASP A 824 -40.05 12.73 -9.38
C ASP A 824 -40.02 11.31 -8.74
N VAL A 825 -39.06 10.43 -9.09
CA VAL A 825 -38.83 9.19 -8.32
C VAL A 825 -37.33 8.93 -8.13
N THR A 826 -36.88 8.78 -6.88
CA THR A 826 -35.49 8.46 -6.47
C THR A 826 -35.34 6.99 -6.05
N ASP A 827 -34.12 6.46 -6.11
CA ASP A 827 -33.79 5.15 -5.52
C ASP A 827 -33.61 5.29 -4.00
N PHE A 828 -34.04 4.30 -3.22
CA PHE A 828 -33.79 4.30 -1.77
C PHE A 828 -32.34 3.97 -1.45
N GLY A 829 -31.78 4.63 -0.44
CA GLY A 829 -30.46 4.33 0.09
C GLY A 829 -29.31 4.68 -0.86
N TYR A 830 -28.09 4.54 -0.33
CA TYR A 830 -26.87 4.80 -1.07
C TYR A 830 -26.24 3.51 -1.51
N HIS A 831 -25.80 3.54 -2.77
CA HIS A 831 -25.14 2.43 -3.43
C HIS A 831 -23.75 2.90 -3.82
N HIS A 832 -22.77 2.25 -3.22
CA HIS A 832 -21.38 2.65 -3.34
C HIS A 832 -20.95 2.68 -4.82
N GLN A 833 -20.63 3.86 -5.34
CA GLN A 833 -20.35 4.08 -6.76
C GLN A 833 -19.02 3.45 -7.23
N ALA A 834 -18.13 3.06 -6.32
CA ALA A 834 -16.95 2.29 -6.72
C ALA A 834 -17.41 0.88 -7.10
N ALA A 835 -17.34 0.57 -8.40
CA ALA A 835 -17.49 -0.80 -8.90
C ALA A 835 -16.64 -1.70 -7.99
N ALA A 836 -17.26 -2.71 -7.36
CA ALA A 836 -16.45 -3.54 -6.50
C ALA A 836 -15.34 -4.16 -7.32
N PRO A 837 -14.15 -4.31 -6.72
CA PRO A 837 -13.03 -4.89 -7.39
C PRO A 837 -13.44 -6.16 -8.14
N THR A 838 -13.12 -6.20 -9.43
CA THR A 838 -13.47 -7.35 -10.27
C THR A 838 -12.77 -8.58 -9.73
N VAL A 839 -13.52 -9.52 -9.14
CA VAL A 839 -12.95 -10.70 -8.51
C VAL A 839 -12.41 -11.65 -9.57
N GLY A 840 -11.10 -11.89 -9.50
CA GLY A 840 -10.44 -12.96 -10.22
C GLY A 840 -10.65 -14.28 -9.52
N ALA A 841 -11.68 -15.01 -9.93
CA ALA A 841 -12.01 -16.33 -9.39
C ALA A 841 -10.83 -17.30 -9.43
N ALA A 842 -10.02 -17.24 -10.50
CA ALA A 842 -8.87 -18.12 -10.72
C ALA A 842 -7.57 -17.63 -10.06
N THR A 843 -7.44 -16.33 -9.82
CA THR A 843 -6.23 -15.72 -9.25
C THR A 843 -6.29 -15.62 -7.72
N SER A 844 -7.49 -15.57 -7.14
CA SER A 844 -7.72 -15.57 -5.70
C SER A 844 -7.30 -16.90 -5.08
N THR A 845 -6.66 -16.87 -3.92
CA THR A 845 -6.13 -18.08 -3.25
C THR A 845 -6.95 -18.47 -2.02
N VAL A 846 -7.06 -19.79 -1.77
CA VAL A 846 -7.68 -20.37 -0.56
C VAL A 846 -6.74 -21.45 -0.03
N VAL A 847 -6.14 -21.25 1.13
CA VAL A 847 -5.02 -22.05 1.66
C VAL A 847 -5.29 -22.43 3.12
N ALA A 848 -5.10 -23.71 3.47
CA ALA A 848 -5.05 -24.14 4.88
C ALA A 848 -3.65 -23.92 5.46
N LEU A 849 -3.53 -23.25 6.60
CA LEU A 849 -2.24 -22.84 7.17
C LEU A 849 -1.50 -23.96 7.93
N ASP A 850 -2.21 -24.94 8.49
CA ASP A 850 -1.61 -26.02 9.30
C ASP A 850 -1.90 -27.42 8.71
N PRO A 851 -0.95 -28.40 8.83
CA PRO A 851 -1.30 -29.80 8.65
C PRO A 851 -2.30 -30.20 9.73
N ALA A 852 -3.44 -30.77 9.32
CA ALA A 852 -4.57 -31.02 10.20
C ALA A 852 -4.15 -31.80 11.47
N PRO A 853 -4.53 -31.34 12.68
CA PRO A 853 -4.38 -32.14 13.88
C PRO A 853 -5.28 -33.39 13.79
N ALA A 854 -4.94 -34.40 14.60
CA ALA A 854 -5.65 -35.67 14.81
C ALA A 854 -7.20 -35.51 14.92
N PRO A 855 -8.02 -36.60 14.91
CA PRO A 855 -9.46 -36.63 14.55
C PRO A 855 -10.44 -35.78 15.39
N SER A 856 -9.95 -34.92 16.27
CA SER A 856 -10.64 -33.78 16.86
C SER A 856 -9.68 -32.58 16.85
N GLY A 857 -9.76 -31.74 15.81
CA GLY A 857 -8.81 -30.65 15.58
C GLY A 857 -9.46 -29.42 14.95
N SER A 858 -8.74 -28.30 15.03
CA SER A 858 -9.06 -27.06 14.30
C SER A 858 -7.97 -26.73 13.28
N THR A 859 -8.32 -26.17 12.14
CA THR A 859 -7.37 -25.59 11.18
C THR A 859 -7.87 -24.23 10.69
N THR A 860 -6.96 -23.35 10.28
CA THR A 860 -7.30 -22.03 9.75
C THR A 860 -7.13 -22.02 8.24
N ILE A 861 -8.16 -21.56 7.53
CA ILE A 861 -8.12 -21.28 6.10
C ILE A 861 -7.91 -19.79 5.91
N VAL A 862 -6.87 -19.44 5.15
CA VAL A 862 -6.60 -18.08 4.69
C VAL A 862 -7.02 -17.95 3.23
N ILE A 863 -7.72 -16.87 2.95
CA ILE A 863 -8.28 -16.51 1.66
C ILE A 863 -7.62 -15.21 1.26
N SER A 864 -7.15 -15.09 0.02
CA SER A 864 -6.59 -13.85 -0.49
C SER A 864 -7.30 -13.48 -1.78
N PRO A 865 -8.40 -12.70 -1.70
CA PRO A 865 -9.13 -12.26 -2.86
C PRO A 865 -8.26 -11.39 -3.76
N ARG A 866 -8.24 -11.70 -5.05
CA ARG A 866 -7.45 -11.00 -6.05
C ARG A 866 -8.30 -10.63 -7.26
N ASP A 867 -7.89 -9.61 -8.01
CA ASP A 867 -8.51 -9.28 -9.29
C ASP A 867 -8.08 -10.26 -10.39
N ASN A 868 -8.66 -10.16 -11.58
CA ASN A 868 -8.31 -11.00 -12.74
C ASN A 868 -6.82 -10.93 -13.14
N ILE A 869 -6.06 -9.95 -12.63
CA ILE A 869 -4.62 -9.76 -12.91
C ILE A 869 -3.72 -10.04 -11.69
N GLY A 870 -4.30 -10.47 -10.56
CA GLY A 870 -3.58 -10.97 -9.39
C GLY A 870 -3.31 -9.95 -8.28
N ASN A 871 -3.78 -8.71 -8.36
CA ASN A 871 -3.64 -7.75 -7.26
C ASN A 871 -4.58 -8.12 -6.11
N LEU A 872 -4.12 -7.99 -4.86
CA LEU A 872 -5.01 -8.14 -3.70
C LEU A 872 -6.12 -7.10 -3.80
N LEU A 873 -7.36 -7.54 -3.67
CA LEU A 873 -8.53 -6.67 -3.72
C LEU A 873 -8.71 -5.82 -2.46
N GLY A 874 -7.93 -6.12 -1.42
CA GLY A 874 -7.92 -5.39 -0.16
C GLY A 874 -9.02 -5.83 0.80
N ALA A 875 -9.16 -5.03 1.85
CA ALA A 875 -10.13 -5.21 2.91
C ALA A 875 -11.55 -4.80 2.46
N GLY A 876 -12.57 -5.23 3.19
CA GLY A 876 -13.95 -4.82 3.02
C GLY A 876 -14.70 -5.52 1.89
N LEU A 877 -14.37 -6.78 1.59
CA LEU A 877 -15.06 -7.64 0.60
C LEU A 877 -16.01 -8.61 1.30
N GLN A 878 -17.08 -9.03 0.59
CA GLN A 878 -17.96 -10.09 1.05
C GLN A 878 -17.33 -11.44 0.73
N VAL A 879 -16.57 -11.99 1.66
CA VAL A 879 -15.93 -13.28 1.49
C VAL A 879 -16.74 -14.33 2.24
N VAL A 880 -17.47 -15.19 1.53
CA VAL A 880 -18.28 -16.26 2.13
C VAL A 880 -17.61 -17.59 1.88
N ALA A 881 -17.27 -18.31 2.94
CA ALA A 881 -16.76 -19.68 2.87
C ALA A 881 -17.88 -20.67 3.20
N SER A 882 -17.95 -21.77 2.45
CA SER A 882 -18.90 -22.86 2.65
C SER A 882 -18.14 -24.19 2.73
N VAL A 883 -18.54 -25.05 3.67
CA VAL A 883 -17.95 -26.37 3.87
C VAL A 883 -18.88 -27.46 3.34
N THR A 884 -18.31 -28.38 2.58
CA THR A 884 -18.94 -29.65 2.20
C THR A 884 -18.25 -30.79 2.94
N GLY A 885 -18.99 -31.46 3.84
CA GLY A 885 -18.52 -32.60 4.62
C GLY A 885 -19.03 -32.57 6.07
N SER A 886 -18.24 -33.10 7.01
CA SER A 886 -18.60 -33.25 8.43
C SER A 886 -18.06 -32.15 9.35
N ALA A 887 -17.11 -31.33 8.89
CA ALA A 887 -16.64 -30.17 9.65
C ALA A 887 -17.70 -29.06 9.75
N SER A 888 -17.56 -28.24 10.77
CA SER A 888 -18.27 -26.97 10.91
C SER A 888 -17.30 -25.80 10.81
N LEU A 889 -17.82 -24.66 10.38
CA LEU A 889 -17.08 -23.41 10.36
C LEU A 889 -17.22 -22.69 11.71
N THR A 890 -16.14 -22.03 12.11
CA THR A 890 -16.11 -21.08 13.22
C THR A 890 -15.50 -19.75 12.78
N PRO A 891 -16.07 -18.63 13.24
CA PRO A 891 -15.42 -17.34 13.08
C PRO A 891 -14.09 -17.32 13.87
N PRO A 892 -13.09 -16.56 13.42
CA PRO A 892 -11.91 -16.32 14.25
C PRO A 892 -12.28 -15.50 15.51
N LEU A 893 -11.45 -15.67 16.54
CA LEU A 893 -11.62 -15.11 17.88
C LEU A 893 -12.02 -13.62 17.82
N GLY A 894 -13.24 -13.32 18.29
CA GLY A 894 -13.77 -11.96 18.39
C GLY A 894 -15.08 -11.74 17.64
N THR A 895 -15.40 -12.53 16.61
CA THR A 895 -16.69 -12.43 15.90
C THR A 895 -17.68 -13.45 16.44
N ASN A 896 -18.62 -13.03 17.29
CA ASN A 896 -19.62 -13.94 17.88
C ASN A 896 -20.76 -14.17 16.88
N PHE A 897 -20.59 -15.11 15.96
CA PHE A 897 -21.66 -15.56 15.07
C PHE A 897 -21.61 -17.07 14.87
N GLY A 898 -22.65 -17.76 15.34
CA GLY A 898 -23.03 -19.12 14.93
C GLY A 898 -21.92 -20.19 14.92
N VAL A 899 -21.61 -20.76 16.08
CA VAL A 899 -20.85 -22.03 16.14
C VAL A 899 -21.70 -23.11 15.46
N GLY A 900 -21.26 -23.63 14.31
CA GLY A 900 -21.94 -24.77 13.64
C GLY A 900 -22.59 -24.51 12.27
N ALA A 901 -22.27 -23.42 11.58
CA ALA A 901 -22.78 -23.17 10.23
C ALA A 901 -21.95 -23.88 9.13
N THR A 902 -22.62 -24.31 8.05
CA THR A 902 -21.98 -24.86 6.84
C THR A 902 -21.60 -23.78 5.83
N SER A 903 -21.97 -22.52 6.06
CA SER A 903 -21.59 -21.35 5.26
C SER A 903 -21.49 -20.11 6.17
N MET A 904 -20.43 -19.30 6.00
CA MET A 904 -20.16 -18.14 6.85
C MET A 904 -19.22 -17.12 6.18
N GLN A 905 -19.36 -15.84 6.56
CA GLN A 905 -18.41 -14.78 6.22
C GLN A 905 -17.01 -15.05 6.81
N ALA A 906 -15.97 -15.03 6.00
CA ALA A 906 -14.59 -15.06 6.46
C ALA A 906 -14.23 -13.70 7.08
N ALA A 907 -13.48 -13.73 8.18
CA ALA A 907 -13.05 -12.50 8.82
C ALA A 907 -11.94 -11.87 7.99
N ASP A 908 -12.14 -10.63 7.62
CA ASP A 908 -11.12 -9.84 6.97
C ASP A 908 -9.97 -9.57 7.96
N LEU A 909 -8.74 -9.88 7.53
CA LEU A 909 -7.53 -9.65 8.31
C LEU A 909 -6.96 -8.26 8.07
N GLY A 910 -7.55 -7.48 7.17
CA GLY A 910 -7.22 -6.07 6.94
C GLY A 910 -6.01 -5.83 6.08
N ASP A 911 -5.18 -6.83 5.79
CA ASP A 911 -4.05 -6.78 4.86
C ASP A 911 -4.43 -7.21 3.43
N GLY A 912 -5.73 -7.35 3.16
CA GLY A 912 -6.26 -7.90 1.91
C GLY A 912 -6.43 -9.42 1.92
N THR A 913 -6.14 -10.08 3.04
CA THR A 913 -6.45 -11.49 3.28
C THR A 913 -7.59 -11.65 4.28
N TYR A 914 -8.23 -12.81 4.27
CA TYR A 914 -9.39 -13.16 5.09
C TYR A 914 -9.14 -14.53 5.71
N ALA A 915 -9.69 -14.81 6.89
CA ALA A 915 -9.51 -16.08 7.58
C ALA A 915 -10.82 -16.68 8.08
N ILE A 916 -10.88 -18.01 8.09
CA ILE A 916 -11.94 -18.77 8.74
C ILE A 916 -11.37 -20.04 9.40
N THR A 917 -11.89 -20.40 10.57
CA THR A 917 -11.43 -21.58 11.30
C THR A 917 -12.38 -22.74 11.06
N LEU A 918 -11.87 -23.89 10.59
CA LEU A 918 -12.60 -25.16 10.51
C LEU A 918 -12.43 -25.94 11.81
N LEU A 919 -13.52 -26.54 12.28
CA LEU A 919 -13.55 -27.51 13.38
C LEU A 919 -14.15 -28.82 12.90
N THR A 920 -13.56 -29.95 13.28
CA THR A 920 -14.13 -31.26 12.98
C THR A 920 -14.30 -32.12 14.22
N SER A 921 -15.28 -33.03 14.16
CA SER A 921 -15.38 -34.20 15.05
C SER A 921 -15.19 -35.53 14.29
N ALA A 922 -14.68 -35.45 13.05
CA ALA A 922 -14.63 -36.57 12.12
C ALA A 922 -13.53 -37.59 12.43
N THR A 923 -13.80 -38.87 12.16
CA THR A 923 -12.84 -39.96 12.30
C THR A 923 -11.69 -39.87 11.29
N THR A 924 -10.52 -40.39 11.65
CA THR A 924 -9.30 -40.43 10.83
C THR A 924 -9.56 -40.97 9.42
N GLY A 925 -9.04 -40.29 8.40
CA GLY A 925 -9.17 -40.66 6.99
C GLY A 925 -10.36 -40.02 6.27
N SER A 926 -10.97 -38.99 6.84
CA SER A 926 -12.02 -38.18 6.20
C SER A 926 -11.45 -36.87 5.65
N SER A 927 -12.15 -36.24 4.71
CA SER A 927 -11.73 -34.94 4.15
C SER A 927 -12.91 -34.01 3.97
N ASP A 928 -12.73 -32.75 4.34
CA ASP A 928 -13.70 -31.67 4.14
C ASP A 928 -13.17 -30.70 3.09
N THR A 929 -14.07 -30.15 2.26
CA THR A 929 -13.72 -29.16 1.24
C THR A 929 -14.37 -27.82 1.55
N VAL A 930 -13.56 -26.76 1.51
CA VAL A 930 -13.96 -25.37 1.71
C VAL A 930 -14.00 -24.68 0.37
N SER A 931 -15.22 -24.32 -0.05
CA SER A 931 -15.46 -23.46 -1.21
C SER A 931 -15.64 -22.03 -0.75
N VAL A 932 -15.25 -21.05 -1.57
CA VAL A 932 -15.31 -19.63 -1.20
C VAL A 932 -15.93 -18.84 -2.33
N SER A 933 -16.77 -17.87 -2.02
CA SER A 933 -17.15 -16.79 -2.92
C SER A 933 -16.67 -15.45 -2.38
N VAL A 934 -16.26 -14.56 -3.27
CA VAL A 934 -15.91 -13.17 -2.94
C VAL A 934 -16.84 -12.29 -3.75
N ASN A 935 -17.60 -11.40 -3.09
CA ASN A 935 -18.59 -10.54 -3.73
C ASN A 935 -19.47 -11.36 -4.69
N GLY A 936 -20.04 -12.46 -4.20
CA GLY A 936 -20.88 -13.38 -4.99
C GLY A 936 -20.19 -14.17 -6.11
N VAL A 937 -18.92 -13.89 -6.44
CA VAL A 937 -18.14 -14.65 -7.44
C VAL A 937 -17.52 -15.86 -6.76
N ALA A 938 -17.94 -17.06 -7.17
CA ALA A 938 -17.34 -18.31 -6.70
C ALA A 938 -15.87 -18.39 -7.15
N LEU A 939 -14.96 -18.59 -6.19
CA LEU A 939 -13.55 -18.80 -6.48
C LEU A 939 -13.34 -20.18 -7.10
N SER A 940 -12.38 -20.27 -8.02
CA SER A 940 -11.96 -21.55 -8.58
C SER A 940 -11.09 -22.34 -7.60
N ALA A 941 -10.41 -21.64 -6.69
CA ALA A 941 -9.62 -22.26 -5.62
C ALA A 941 -10.52 -22.72 -4.47
N THR A 942 -10.31 -23.96 -4.04
CA THR A 942 -10.91 -24.57 -2.84
C THR A 942 -9.81 -25.10 -1.94
N ALA A 943 -10.01 -25.09 -0.62
CA ALA A 943 -9.10 -25.79 0.30
C ALA A 943 -9.71 -27.14 0.69
N THR A 944 -8.92 -28.22 0.58
CA THR A 944 -9.30 -29.54 1.11
C THR A 944 -8.47 -29.83 2.36
N VAL A 945 -9.16 -30.11 3.47
CA VAL A 945 -8.55 -30.47 4.75
C VAL A 945 -8.78 -31.96 4.97
N SER A 946 -7.72 -32.72 5.20
CA SER A 946 -7.80 -34.17 5.51
C SER A 946 -7.53 -34.38 7.00
N TRP A 947 -8.36 -35.16 7.69
CA TRP A 947 -8.35 -35.34 9.15
C TRP A 947 -7.85 -36.71 9.62
#